data_AF-A0AAN6EFW8-F1
#
_entry.id   AF-A0AAN6EFW8-F1
#
_cell.length_a   1.000
_cell.length_b   1.000
_cell.length_c   1.000
_cell.angle_alpha   90.00
_cell.angle_beta   90.00
_cell.angle_gamma   90.00
#
_symmetry.space_group_name_H-M   'P 1'
#
loop_
_entity.id
_entity.type
_entity.pdbx_description
1 polymer ?
#
loop_
_entity_poly.entity_id
_entity_poly.type
_entity_poly.pdbx_seq_one_letter_code
_entity_poly.pdbx_strand_id
1 'polypeptide(L)'
;MTGAAMHELVRVGHEALVGEVIRIEGDKATLQVYEETAGLTVGDPVLKSGKPLSAELGPGLSSNIFDGIQRPLKTIQEVSQSIYIPRGIDTPALDKRLEWEFEPTGVKVGDHVAGGDVFGTVFENSLLRNHNIMVPPNARGTVTYIVPRGRYTVADIVLETEFEGVTSKHTMMQVWPVRLPRPSTEKLAADHPLLTGQRVLDALFPCVQGGTTAIPGAFGCGKTVISQSLSKYSNSDFIVYVGCFAAGTPVMMASGKTQAVETIDIGDQVMGKDGTPCDVVGLPSGTDTMYLVSVKPQHQNEAAGEVLFSCNASHLLVLVTPQHVHMTTHTLHGKKQTSVTYFAWHTTQDTAEHHGRTIRLVKLSTRSWEHDTHGGEAAAQDKAEAFMKSLSTEAFEWTIQAHDVSLLDPHVRKATQQLFNPVHYEVPHLAPTLKENGFDGTFAGQMAYLLGLWVGNGEYRQGAFAIDSCDYAIKEQIHQYSTLFGLEVDITECINESCTGHGDKTILLRPSTALNGAGECGPLNTGNIFWDIVNTAGMCGPDEKNAKAIPEFFVHESIVVREHFLAGLIDSDGQVKHNEPSAMITTIDKGVCDGIARVARSLGVHASISIEQAQIVDNNISHKIVYAINLSSRKNHGVLESILSRCSLEHNKFPIPTQVERQAQPVYFDIQELPAAQYHGITLADDTDHQFLLGNTMLVHNCGERGNEMSEVLMDFPQLTTEVDGRQEPIMQRTTLVANTSNMPVAAREASIYTGITVSEYFRDQGKH
;
A
#
# COMPACT_ATOMS: atom_id res chain seq x y z
N MET A 1 29.32 -19.46 16.75
CA MET A 1 29.88 -18.14 16.34
C MET A 1 30.86 -17.59 17.38
N THR A 2 31.84 -18.40 17.80
CA THR A 2 32.80 -17.98 18.83
C THR A 2 33.75 -16.91 18.28
N GLY A 3 33.96 -15.83 19.03
CA GLY A 3 34.77 -14.68 18.61
C GLY A 3 34.19 -13.87 17.46
N ALA A 4 32.85 -13.79 17.36
CA ALA A 4 32.18 -12.77 16.56
C ALA A 4 32.04 -11.49 17.39
N ALA A 5 32.18 -10.32 16.76
CA ALA A 5 32.00 -9.03 17.40
C ALA A 5 30.58 -8.48 17.20
N MET A 6 30.15 -7.65 18.14
CA MET A 6 28.89 -6.90 18.04
C MET A 6 28.97 -5.93 16.85
N HIS A 7 27.94 -5.83 16.02
CA HIS A 7 27.89 -5.01 14.78
C HIS A 7 28.83 -5.46 13.67
N GLU A 8 29.44 -6.65 13.80
CA GLU A 8 30.27 -7.23 12.74
C GLU A 8 29.39 -7.60 11.54
N LEU A 9 29.84 -7.26 10.32
CA LEU A 9 29.22 -7.75 9.10
C LEU A 9 29.51 -9.23 8.90
N VAL A 10 28.53 -9.95 8.39
CA VAL A 10 28.61 -11.37 8.06
C VAL A 10 28.01 -11.61 6.67
N ARG A 11 28.46 -12.69 6.03
CA ARG A 11 27.85 -13.22 4.80
C ARG A 11 27.09 -14.49 5.15
N VAL A 12 25.78 -14.47 4.92
CA VAL A 12 24.84 -15.51 5.36
C VAL A 12 24.36 -16.32 4.15
N GLY A 13 24.38 -17.64 4.26
CA GLY A 13 23.90 -18.52 3.21
C GLY A 13 24.92 -18.79 2.10
N HIS A 14 24.57 -19.71 1.21
CA HIS A 14 25.33 -19.98 0.01
C HIS A 14 25.33 -18.81 -0.98
N GLU A 15 24.30 -17.96 -0.93
CA GLU A 15 24.21 -16.72 -1.70
C GLU A 15 25.00 -15.55 -1.08
N ALA A 16 25.63 -15.74 0.08
CA ALA A 16 26.45 -14.72 0.74
C ALA A 16 25.72 -13.38 0.99
N LEU A 17 24.47 -13.45 1.46
CA LEU A 17 23.66 -12.28 1.81
C LEU A 17 24.35 -11.45 2.89
N VAL A 18 24.32 -10.13 2.77
CA VAL A 18 24.92 -9.24 3.77
C VAL A 18 24.05 -9.22 5.02
N GLY A 19 24.63 -9.51 6.17
CA GLY A 19 23.98 -9.33 7.47
C GLY A 19 24.89 -8.68 8.51
N GLU A 20 24.31 -8.25 9.61
CA GLU A 20 24.97 -7.63 10.75
C GLU A 20 24.66 -8.41 12.02
N VAL A 21 25.67 -8.68 12.86
CA VAL A 21 25.45 -9.24 14.20
C VAL A 21 24.76 -8.20 15.07
N ILE A 22 23.58 -8.53 15.61
CA ILE A 22 22.77 -7.63 16.46
C ILE A 22 22.60 -8.11 17.92
N ARG A 23 22.93 -9.38 18.21
CA ARG A 23 22.96 -9.92 19.58
C ARG A 23 23.94 -11.09 19.67
N ILE A 24 24.58 -11.25 20.83
CA ILE A 24 25.48 -12.37 21.13
C ILE A 24 25.06 -13.01 22.45
N GLU A 25 24.87 -14.33 22.45
CA GLU A 25 24.53 -15.14 23.64
C GLU A 25 25.39 -16.39 23.69
N GLY A 26 26.46 -16.36 24.49
CA GLY A 26 27.42 -17.47 24.56
C GLY A 26 28.08 -17.73 23.21
N ASP A 27 27.78 -18.88 22.61
CA ASP A 27 28.28 -19.30 21.29
C ASP A 27 27.31 -18.98 20.14
N LYS A 28 26.11 -18.45 20.43
CA LYS A 28 25.09 -18.05 19.45
C LYS A 28 25.14 -16.55 19.15
N ALA A 29 24.83 -16.20 17.91
CA ALA A 29 24.70 -14.82 17.46
C ALA A 29 23.39 -14.65 16.68
N THR A 30 22.63 -13.59 16.98
CA THR A 30 21.47 -13.17 16.18
C THR A 30 21.94 -12.20 15.12
N LEU A 31 21.56 -12.47 13.88
CA LEU A 31 21.97 -11.72 12.70
C LEU A 31 20.75 -11.02 12.11
N GLN A 32 20.92 -9.76 11.72
CA GLN A 32 19.96 -9.06 10.88
C GLN A 32 20.48 -9.04 9.46
N VAL A 33 19.74 -9.63 8.52
CA VAL A 33 20.11 -9.67 7.10
C VAL A 33 19.53 -8.42 6.42
N TYR A 34 20.32 -7.74 5.59
CA TYR A 34 19.92 -6.54 4.84
C TYR A 34 19.22 -6.85 3.50
N GLU A 35 18.96 -8.13 3.25
CA GLU A 35 18.31 -8.65 2.05
C GLU A 35 17.24 -9.68 2.44
N GLU A 36 16.43 -10.12 1.48
CA GLU A 36 15.39 -11.11 1.73
C GLU A 36 15.99 -12.48 2.12
N THR A 37 15.49 -13.06 3.21
CA THR A 37 16.00 -14.32 3.78
C THR A 37 15.31 -15.58 3.26
N ALA A 38 14.39 -15.44 2.30
CA ALA A 38 13.68 -16.58 1.72
C ALA A 38 14.68 -17.59 1.13
N GLY A 39 14.51 -18.88 1.44
CA GLY A 39 15.41 -19.93 0.93
C GLY A 39 16.68 -20.19 1.77
N LEU A 40 16.94 -19.42 2.83
CA LEU A 40 17.97 -19.82 3.81
C LEU A 40 17.53 -21.06 4.59
N THR A 41 18.44 -22.01 4.79
CA THR A 41 18.17 -23.26 5.51
C THR A 41 19.04 -23.43 6.75
N VAL A 42 18.60 -24.29 7.68
CA VAL A 42 19.40 -24.62 8.86
C VAL A 42 20.64 -25.42 8.41
N GLY A 43 21.82 -24.92 8.73
CA GLY A 43 23.10 -25.50 8.33
C GLY A 43 23.85 -24.68 7.29
N ASP A 44 23.20 -23.66 6.70
CA ASP A 44 23.84 -22.72 5.79
C ASP A 44 25.04 -22.00 6.43
N PRO A 45 26.11 -21.74 5.65
CA PRO A 45 27.33 -21.14 6.18
C PRO A 45 27.11 -19.67 6.56
N VAL A 46 27.81 -19.24 7.61
CA VAL A 46 27.93 -17.83 7.99
C VAL A 46 29.41 -17.46 8.04
N LEU A 47 29.84 -16.58 7.13
CA LEU A 47 31.21 -16.10 7.05
C LEU A 47 31.34 -14.76 7.77
N LYS A 48 32.33 -14.67 8.67
CA LYS A 48 32.65 -13.46 9.44
C LYS A 48 33.55 -12.53 8.62
N SER A 49 33.20 -11.25 8.54
CA SER A 49 34.01 -10.26 7.82
C SER A 49 35.13 -9.64 8.69
N GLY A 50 35.01 -9.71 10.01
CA GLY A 50 35.91 -9.07 10.97
C GLY A 50 35.78 -7.54 11.06
N LYS A 51 34.81 -6.93 10.36
CA LYS A 51 34.65 -5.48 10.28
C LYS A 51 33.18 -5.08 10.41
N PRO A 52 32.86 -3.93 11.03
CA PRO A 52 31.51 -3.39 11.02
C PRO A 52 31.13 -2.83 9.64
N LEU A 53 29.85 -2.50 9.45
CA LEU A 53 29.40 -1.78 8.26
C LEU A 53 30.22 -0.50 8.08
N SER A 54 30.91 -0.40 6.94
CA SER A 54 31.88 0.64 6.66
C SER A 54 31.72 1.14 5.24
N ALA A 55 31.90 2.45 5.04
CA ALA A 55 31.90 3.07 3.73
C ALA A 55 33.33 3.15 3.17
N GLU A 56 33.49 2.85 1.88
CA GLU A 56 34.67 3.20 1.08
C GLU A 56 34.57 4.69 0.72
N LEU A 57 35.60 5.47 1.05
CA LEU A 57 35.64 6.92 0.87
C LEU A 57 36.87 7.30 0.03
N GLY A 58 36.66 7.97 -1.10
CA GLY A 58 37.74 8.33 -2.03
C GLY A 58 37.22 9.01 -3.30
N PRO A 59 38.10 9.26 -4.29
CA PRO A 59 37.71 9.76 -5.61
C PRO A 59 36.71 8.83 -6.30
N GLY A 60 35.66 9.40 -6.90
CA GLY A 60 34.57 8.65 -7.52
C GLY A 60 33.31 8.53 -6.67
N LEU A 61 33.23 9.21 -5.51
CA LEU A 61 31.97 9.31 -4.76
C LEU A 61 30.98 10.27 -5.45
N SER A 62 31.48 11.32 -6.09
CA SER A 62 30.63 12.26 -6.82
C SER A 62 30.00 11.61 -8.05
N SER A 63 28.84 12.11 -8.46
CA SER A 63 28.07 11.59 -9.60
C SER A 63 27.56 10.16 -9.46
N ASN A 64 27.75 9.53 -8.30
CA ASN A 64 27.32 8.17 -8.04
C ASN A 64 25.99 8.09 -7.27
N ILE A 65 25.28 6.99 -7.53
CA ILE A 65 24.02 6.64 -6.88
C ILE A 65 24.26 5.30 -6.18
N PHE A 66 24.19 5.32 -4.85
CA PHE A 66 24.42 4.17 -3.99
C PHE A 66 23.11 3.67 -3.39
N ASP A 67 23.09 2.38 -3.04
CA ASP A 67 22.10 1.86 -2.11
C ASP A 67 22.46 2.14 -0.63
N GLY A 68 21.62 1.69 0.30
CA GLY A 68 21.82 1.93 1.74
C GLY A 68 23.09 1.34 2.36
N ILE A 69 23.73 0.38 1.69
CA ILE A 69 25.00 -0.24 2.11
C ILE A 69 26.16 0.10 1.17
N GLN A 70 26.02 1.20 0.41
CA GLN A 70 27.03 1.77 -0.48
C GLN A 70 27.38 0.94 -1.73
N ARG A 71 26.43 0.15 -2.26
CA ARG A 71 26.61 -0.51 -3.56
C ARG A 71 26.15 0.40 -4.70
N PRO A 72 26.96 0.61 -5.74
CA PRO A 72 26.62 1.51 -6.84
C PRO A 72 25.55 0.88 -7.74
N LEU A 73 24.40 1.54 -7.86
CA LEU A 73 23.24 1.03 -8.61
C LEU A 73 23.56 0.85 -10.10
N LYS A 74 24.35 1.77 -10.67
CA LYS A 74 24.79 1.69 -12.08
C LYS A 74 25.63 0.44 -12.33
N THR A 75 26.60 0.16 -11.48
CA THR A 75 27.45 -1.04 -11.62
C THR A 75 26.65 -2.32 -11.38
N ILE A 76 25.71 -2.32 -10.43
CA ILE A 76 24.78 -3.44 -10.24
C ILE A 76 24.03 -3.73 -11.53
N GLN A 77 23.45 -2.71 -12.16
CA GLN A 77 22.72 -2.83 -13.43
C GLN A 77 23.62 -3.36 -14.56
N GLU A 78 24.85 -2.84 -14.66
CA GLU A 78 25.83 -3.28 -15.67
C GLU A 78 26.26 -4.75 -15.47
N VAL A 79 26.40 -5.20 -14.23
CA VAL A 79 26.81 -6.59 -13.92
C VAL A 79 25.64 -7.56 -14.03
N SER A 80 24.46 -7.18 -13.53
CA SER A 80 23.27 -8.03 -13.54
C SER A 80 22.60 -8.11 -14.91
N GLN A 81 22.85 -7.11 -15.78
CA GLN A 81 22.13 -6.93 -17.06
C GLN A 81 20.60 -6.98 -16.87
N SER A 82 20.14 -6.51 -15.71
CA SER A 82 18.75 -6.59 -15.26
C SER A 82 18.36 -5.29 -14.60
N ILE A 83 17.06 -5.01 -14.60
CA ILE A 83 16.45 -3.93 -13.81
C ILE A 83 16.35 -4.28 -12.32
N TYR A 84 16.54 -5.56 -11.97
CA TYR A 84 16.50 -6.05 -10.60
C TYR A 84 17.90 -6.13 -9.98
N ILE A 85 17.98 -5.90 -8.67
CA ILE A 85 19.18 -6.11 -7.86
C ILE A 85 19.21 -7.59 -7.44
N PRO A 86 20.16 -8.41 -7.93
CA PRO A 86 20.25 -9.82 -7.54
C PRO A 86 20.62 -9.95 -6.07
N ARG A 87 20.10 -10.99 -5.42
CA ARG A 87 20.47 -11.35 -4.06
C ARG A 87 21.95 -11.71 -3.96
N GLY A 88 22.60 -11.25 -2.90
CA GLY A 88 24.02 -11.50 -2.63
C GLY A 88 24.96 -10.82 -3.62
N ILE A 89 24.49 -9.90 -4.46
CA ILE A 89 25.37 -9.19 -5.40
C ILE A 89 26.40 -8.37 -4.64
N ASP A 90 27.67 -8.58 -5.00
CA ASP A 90 28.82 -7.91 -4.41
C ASP A 90 29.52 -7.08 -5.49
N THR A 91 29.33 -5.76 -5.42
CA THR A 91 29.99 -4.78 -6.29
C THR A 91 30.86 -3.86 -5.46
N PRO A 92 32.07 -3.51 -5.93
CA PRO A 92 32.91 -2.54 -5.23
C PRO A 92 32.24 -1.16 -5.25
N ALA A 93 32.32 -0.42 -4.14
CA ALA A 93 31.68 0.89 -4.02
C ALA A 93 32.33 1.92 -4.94
N LEU A 94 33.66 1.91 -5.01
CA LEU A 94 34.43 2.73 -5.96
C LEU A 94 35.01 1.88 -7.09
N ASP A 95 35.09 2.45 -8.30
CA ASP A 95 35.71 1.77 -9.43
C ASP A 95 37.23 1.70 -9.26
N LYS A 96 37.72 0.50 -8.95
CA LYS A 96 39.15 0.21 -8.70
C LYS A 96 39.97 0.15 -9.98
N ARG A 97 39.35 0.28 -11.16
CA ARG A 97 40.01 0.27 -12.47
C ARG A 97 40.21 1.66 -13.05
N LEU A 98 39.47 2.66 -12.56
CA LEU A 98 39.56 4.02 -13.04
C LEU A 98 40.86 4.66 -12.57
N GLU A 99 41.61 5.23 -13.51
CA GLU A 99 42.85 5.96 -13.23
C GLU A 99 42.56 7.45 -13.01
N TRP A 100 43.12 7.98 -11.94
CA TRP A 100 43.04 9.38 -11.53
C TRP A 100 44.39 10.07 -11.67
N GLU A 101 44.39 11.32 -12.14
CA GLU A 101 45.60 12.13 -12.14
C GLU A 101 45.86 12.66 -10.72
N PHE A 102 46.85 12.06 -10.05
CA PHE A 102 47.27 12.41 -8.71
C PHE A 102 48.40 13.44 -8.76
N GLU A 103 48.29 14.46 -7.92
CA GLU A 103 49.31 15.46 -7.69
C GLU A 103 49.68 15.50 -6.21
N PRO A 104 50.90 15.11 -5.81
CA PRO A 104 51.32 15.19 -4.41
C PRO A 104 51.45 16.66 -3.97
N THR A 105 50.92 16.99 -2.81
CA THR A 105 50.89 18.37 -2.28
C THR A 105 51.36 18.39 -0.83
N GLY A 106 52.22 19.36 -0.50
CA GLY A 106 52.58 19.67 0.90
C GLY A 106 53.44 18.66 1.63
N VAL A 107 53.92 17.58 0.99
CA VAL A 107 54.62 16.47 1.66
C VAL A 107 55.81 15.94 0.83
N LYS A 108 56.93 15.64 1.49
CA LYS A 108 58.10 14.94 0.93
C LYS A 108 58.60 13.83 1.86
N VAL A 109 59.46 12.95 1.32
CA VAL A 109 60.12 11.90 2.11
C VAL A 109 60.92 12.52 3.26
N GLY A 110 60.68 12.01 4.47
CA GLY A 110 61.26 12.50 5.72
C GLY A 110 60.36 13.44 6.53
N ASP A 111 59.25 13.94 5.97
CA ASP A 111 58.32 14.78 6.71
C ASP A 111 57.45 13.97 7.67
N HIS A 112 57.02 14.59 8.76
CA HIS A 112 56.06 14.00 9.69
C HIS A 112 54.63 14.36 9.27
N VAL A 113 53.76 13.36 9.23
CA VAL A 113 52.33 13.51 8.91
C VAL A 113 51.46 12.87 9.99
N ALA A 114 50.28 13.42 10.19
CA ALA A 114 49.26 12.93 11.11
C ALA A 114 47.90 12.80 10.39
N GLY A 115 46.96 12.11 11.04
CA GLY A 115 45.63 11.90 10.50
C GLY A 115 44.91 13.22 10.21
N GLY A 116 44.32 13.33 9.01
CA GLY A 116 43.71 14.56 8.50
C GLY A 116 44.63 15.42 7.63
N ASP A 117 45.94 15.19 7.63
CA ASP A 117 46.85 15.94 6.76
C ASP A 117 46.60 15.61 5.28
N VAL A 118 46.47 16.64 4.45
CA VAL A 118 46.37 16.51 2.99
C VAL A 118 47.77 16.24 2.42
N PHE A 119 47.92 15.16 1.66
CA PHE A 119 49.20 14.78 1.05
C PHE A 119 49.16 14.74 -0.49
N GLY A 120 47.99 14.95 -1.08
CA GLY A 120 47.83 15.06 -2.51
C GLY A 120 46.42 15.47 -2.91
N THR A 121 46.25 15.74 -4.20
CA THR A 121 44.97 16.13 -4.78
C THR A 121 44.71 15.37 -6.07
N VAL A 122 43.44 15.12 -6.35
CA VAL A 122 42.94 14.50 -7.59
C VAL A 122 41.92 15.44 -8.23
N PHE A 123 41.99 15.56 -9.56
CA PHE A 123 40.92 16.17 -10.33
C PHE A 123 39.77 15.18 -10.51
N GLU A 124 38.62 15.44 -9.89
CA GLU A 124 37.45 14.57 -10.02
C GLU A 124 36.55 15.01 -11.18
N ASN A 125 36.14 16.28 -11.21
CA ASN A 125 35.32 16.86 -12.28
C ASN A 125 35.34 18.41 -12.24
N SER A 126 34.54 19.07 -13.09
CA SER A 126 34.50 20.54 -13.23
C SER A 126 34.08 21.27 -11.96
N LEU A 127 33.17 20.69 -11.17
CA LEU A 127 32.65 21.27 -9.91
C LEU A 127 33.49 20.87 -8.69
N LEU A 128 34.12 19.70 -8.72
CA LEU A 128 35.07 19.18 -7.71
C LEU A 128 36.46 19.06 -8.30
N ARG A 129 37.07 20.20 -8.63
CA ARG A 129 38.39 20.24 -9.27
C ARG A 129 39.51 19.73 -8.38
N ASN A 130 39.37 19.93 -7.07
CA ASN A 130 40.35 19.52 -6.07
C ASN A 130 39.66 18.58 -5.07
N HIS A 131 39.82 17.28 -5.30
CA HIS A 131 39.52 16.24 -4.33
C HIS A 131 40.78 16.00 -3.48
N ASN A 132 40.74 16.37 -2.20
CA ASN A 132 41.90 16.29 -1.32
C ASN A 132 42.07 14.85 -0.81
N ILE A 133 43.25 14.29 -1.01
CA ILE A 133 43.63 12.98 -0.48
C ILE A 133 44.32 13.19 0.86
N MET A 134 43.73 12.65 1.92
CA MET A 134 44.12 12.88 3.31
C MET A 134 44.64 11.61 3.97
N VAL A 135 45.58 11.76 4.89
CA VAL A 135 46.03 10.67 5.76
C VAL A 135 44.85 10.21 6.62
N PRO A 136 44.54 8.90 6.71
CA PRO A 136 43.43 8.41 7.52
C PRO A 136 43.51 8.90 8.98
N PRO A 137 42.39 9.20 9.65
CA PRO A 137 42.41 9.87 10.96
C PRO A 137 43.19 9.14 12.06
N ASN A 138 43.27 7.81 11.98
CA ASN A 138 43.96 6.97 12.96
C ASN A 138 45.43 6.69 12.61
N ALA A 139 45.94 7.27 11.51
CA ALA A 139 47.31 7.07 11.05
C ALA A 139 48.21 8.27 11.40
N ARG A 140 49.50 7.98 11.61
CA ARG A 140 50.57 8.96 11.81
C ARG A 140 51.91 8.34 11.46
N GLY A 141 52.91 9.14 11.15
CA GLY A 141 54.26 8.65 10.94
C GLY A 141 55.15 9.59 10.13
N THR A 142 56.35 9.13 9.85
CA THR A 142 57.31 9.81 8.97
C THR A 142 57.19 9.24 7.57
N VAL A 143 57.11 10.09 6.56
CA VAL A 143 56.93 9.66 5.17
C VAL A 143 58.19 8.97 4.66
N THR A 144 58.07 7.70 4.27
CA THR A 144 59.17 6.92 3.68
C THR A 144 59.09 6.89 2.16
N TYR A 145 57.89 7.03 1.61
CA TYR A 145 57.64 7.00 0.17
C TYR A 145 56.38 7.78 -0.18
N ILE A 146 56.43 8.51 -1.30
CA ILE A 146 55.27 9.16 -1.92
C ILE A 146 55.41 9.06 -3.44
N VAL A 147 54.31 8.74 -4.13
CA VAL A 147 54.32 8.64 -5.60
C VAL A 147 54.50 10.03 -6.24
N PRO A 148 55.20 10.13 -7.39
CA PRO A 148 55.26 11.37 -8.16
C PRO A 148 53.90 11.67 -8.81
N ARG A 149 53.75 12.87 -9.39
CA ARG A 149 52.58 13.21 -10.20
C ARG A 149 52.40 12.20 -11.33
N GLY A 150 51.19 11.66 -11.50
CA GLY A 150 50.93 10.61 -12.48
C GLY A 150 49.49 10.09 -12.43
N ARG A 151 49.22 9.03 -13.20
CA ARG A 151 47.93 8.34 -13.21
C ARG A 151 47.99 7.09 -12.35
N TYR A 152 47.08 6.99 -11.40
CA TYR A 152 46.99 5.88 -10.46
C TYR A 152 45.53 5.57 -10.14
N THR A 153 45.25 4.32 -9.77
CA THR A 153 43.92 3.90 -9.33
C THR A 153 43.72 4.20 -7.84
N VAL A 154 42.47 4.15 -7.38
CA VAL A 154 42.14 4.32 -5.95
C VAL A 154 42.73 3.23 -5.04
N ALA A 155 43.15 2.11 -5.62
CA ALA A 155 43.74 0.96 -4.92
C ALA A 155 45.28 0.99 -4.89
N ASP A 156 45.91 1.84 -5.70
CA ASP A 156 47.36 1.94 -5.73
C ASP A 156 47.90 2.59 -4.45
N ILE A 157 49.06 2.12 -3.99
CA ILE A 157 49.74 2.68 -2.82
C ILE A 157 50.38 4.00 -3.25
N VAL A 158 49.89 5.09 -2.68
CA VAL A 158 50.33 6.46 -3.02
C VAL A 158 51.25 7.06 -1.95
N LEU A 159 51.19 6.55 -0.72
CA LEU A 159 51.99 7.04 0.42
C LEU A 159 52.37 5.87 1.34
N GLU A 160 53.62 5.84 1.81
CA GLU A 160 54.05 4.99 2.92
C GLU A 160 54.60 5.84 4.08
N THR A 161 54.23 5.46 5.29
CA THR A 161 54.64 6.14 6.52
C THR A 161 55.20 5.14 7.53
N GLU A 162 56.25 5.52 8.26
CA GLU A 162 56.83 4.71 9.33
C GLU A 162 56.59 5.37 10.70
N PHE A 163 56.15 4.57 11.66
CA PHE A 163 56.00 4.97 13.05
C PHE A 163 56.38 3.81 13.98
N GLU A 164 57.35 4.03 14.87
CA GLU A 164 57.83 3.03 15.84
C GLU A 164 58.24 1.68 15.22
N GLY A 165 58.86 1.71 14.03
CA GLY A 165 59.31 0.54 13.28
C GLY A 165 58.22 -0.16 12.45
N VAL A 166 56.99 0.35 12.44
CA VAL A 166 55.87 -0.19 11.66
C VAL A 166 55.62 0.68 10.44
N THR A 167 55.77 0.11 9.25
CA THR A 167 55.43 0.77 7.98
C THR A 167 53.95 0.57 7.64
N SER A 168 53.22 1.67 7.47
CA SER A 168 51.83 1.71 7.03
C SER A 168 51.74 2.19 5.59
N LYS A 169 50.82 1.59 4.82
CA LYS A 169 50.62 1.89 3.40
C LYS A 169 49.25 2.52 3.19
N HIS A 170 49.19 3.61 2.45
CA HIS A 170 47.98 4.37 2.21
C HIS A 170 47.69 4.46 0.71
N THR A 171 46.43 4.23 0.35
CA THR A 171 45.91 4.43 -1.01
C THR A 171 45.10 5.72 -1.07
N MET A 172 44.48 6.04 -2.20
CA MET A 172 43.57 7.21 -2.28
C MET A 172 42.21 6.98 -1.63
N MET A 173 41.89 5.72 -1.30
CA MET A 173 40.63 5.32 -0.69
C MET A 173 40.84 4.91 0.77
N GLN A 174 40.00 5.40 1.65
CA GLN A 174 39.92 4.97 3.05
C GLN A 174 38.63 4.20 3.31
N VAL A 175 38.62 3.37 4.35
CA VAL A 175 37.42 2.66 4.80
C VAL A 175 37.08 3.14 6.21
N TRP A 176 35.83 3.56 6.43
CA TRP A 176 35.40 4.11 7.71
C TRP A 176 34.07 3.51 8.19
N PRO A 177 33.96 3.05 9.45
CA PRO A 177 32.71 2.52 10.00
C PRO A 177 31.60 3.58 10.04
N VAL A 178 30.44 3.29 9.47
CA VAL A 178 29.40 4.32 9.26
C VAL A 178 28.72 4.79 10.55
N ARG A 179 28.76 3.96 11.60
CA ARG A 179 28.21 4.28 12.92
C ARG A 179 29.21 4.99 13.85
N LEU A 180 30.45 5.24 13.38
CA LEU A 180 31.45 5.98 14.13
C LEU A 180 31.61 7.38 13.52
N PRO A 181 31.40 8.46 14.29
CA PRO A 181 31.60 9.81 13.77
C PRO A 181 33.07 10.04 13.44
N ARG A 182 33.35 10.71 12.32
CA ARG A 182 34.72 11.08 11.95
C ARG A 182 35.25 12.16 12.90
N PRO A 183 36.51 12.04 13.38
CA PRO A 183 37.04 12.94 14.40
C PRO A 183 37.19 14.37 13.88
N SER A 184 37.09 15.34 14.80
CA SER A 184 37.30 16.77 14.54
C SER A 184 38.12 17.36 15.68
N THR A 185 38.95 18.36 15.38
CA THR A 185 39.78 19.05 16.39
C THR A 185 38.92 19.88 17.33
N GLU A 186 37.96 20.63 16.77
CA GLU A 186 37.05 21.49 17.50
C GLU A 186 35.73 21.62 16.72
N LYS A 187 34.61 21.82 17.42
CA LYS A 187 33.33 22.19 16.83
C LYS A 187 33.10 23.68 17.02
N LEU A 188 33.28 24.44 15.94
CA LEU A 188 33.07 25.89 15.94
C LEU A 188 31.57 26.24 15.91
N ALA A 189 31.24 27.44 16.38
CA ALA A 189 29.89 27.98 16.23
C ALA A 189 29.66 28.38 14.77
N ALA A 190 28.48 28.05 14.24
CA ALA A 190 28.10 28.40 12.87
C ALA A 190 27.73 29.89 12.77
N ASP A 191 28.52 30.66 12.03
CA ASP A 191 28.38 32.11 11.84
C ASP A 191 28.16 32.54 10.38
N HIS A 192 28.20 31.60 9.44
CA HIS A 192 27.92 31.80 8.02
C HIS A 192 26.53 31.27 7.63
N PRO A 193 25.72 32.03 6.85
CA PRO A 193 24.40 31.58 6.41
C PRO A 193 24.50 30.51 5.32
N LEU A 194 23.61 29.51 5.39
CA LEU A 194 23.33 28.60 4.28
C LEU A 194 22.28 29.28 3.39
N LEU A 195 22.74 29.88 2.29
CA LEU A 195 21.87 30.52 1.33
C LEU A 195 21.18 29.42 0.51
N THR A 196 19.86 29.44 0.49
CA THR A 196 19.04 28.43 -0.19
C THR A 196 18.56 28.91 -1.57
N GLY A 197 18.67 30.21 -1.84
CA GLY A 197 18.09 30.86 -3.03
C GLY A 197 16.59 31.14 -2.88
N GLN A 198 15.99 30.82 -1.73
CA GLN A 198 14.58 31.07 -1.42
C GLN A 198 14.46 32.26 -0.47
N ARG A 199 13.83 33.36 -0.90
CA ARG A 199 13.75 34.60 -0.12
C ARG A 199 13.21 34.41 1.30
N VAL A 200 12.21 33.54 1.47
CA VAL A 200 11.59 33.30 2.78
C VAL A 200 12.54 32.59 3.74
N LEU A 201 13.30 31.61 3.24
CA LEU A 201 14.27 30.87 4.03
C LEU A 201 15.50 31.75 4.29
N ASP A 202 15.96 32.50 3.30
CA ASP A 202 17.18 33.30 3.44
C ASP A 202 16.99 34.57 4.28
N ALA A 203 15.77 35.13 4.35
CA ALA A 203 15.51 36.38 5.06
C ALA A 203 14.80 36.21 6.41
N LEU A 204 13.78 35.34 6.50
CA LEU A 204 12.94 35.23 7.69
C LEU A 204 13.34 34.06 8.59
N PHE A 205 13.75 32.94 7.99
CA PHE A 205 14.12 31.71 8.71
C PHE A 205 15.47 31.15 8.23
N PRO A 206 16.56 31.92 8.34
CA PRO A 206 17.86 31.53 7.79
C PRO A 206 18.42 30.30 8.51
N CYS A 207 18.85 29.32 7.71
CA CYS A 207 19.74 28.26 8.17
C CYS A 207 21.19 28.75 8.10
N VAL A 208 22.05 28.20 8.94
CA VAL A 208 23.50 28.45 8.93
C VAL A 208 24.25 27.23 8.39
N GLN A 209 25.44 27.42 7.82
CA GLN A 209 26.31 26.32 7.39
C GLN A 209 26.76 25.53 8.64
N GLY A 210 26.49 24.22 8.65
CA GLY A 210 26.65 23.38 9.86
C GLY A 210 25.46 23.40 10.81
N GLY A 211 24.39 24.14 10.48
CA GLY A 211 23.12 24.11 11.19
C GLY A 211 22.31 22.85 10.92
N THR A 212 21.35 22.56 11.79
CA THR A 212 20.38 21.48 11.61
C THR A 212 18.99 22.08 11.44
N THR A 213 18.33 21.76 10.33
CA THR A 213 16.99 22.27 10.02
C THR A 213 16.08 21.10 9.71
N ALA A 214 14.85 21.18 10.20
CA ALA A 214 13.77 20.32 9.78
C ALA A 214 12.80 21.14 8.92
N ILE A 215 12.41 20.60 7.76
CA ILE A 215 11.36 21.17 6.92
C ILE A 215 10.16 20.21 6.99
N PRO A 216 9.37 20.25 8.07
CA PRO A 216 8.12 19.50 8.13
C PRO A 216 7.09 20.16 7.20
N GLY A 217 6.09 19.40 6.80
CA GLY A 217 4.97 19.93 6.00
C GLY A 217 4.26 18.84 5.24
N ALA A 218 3.06 19.17 4.74
CA ALA A 218 2.26 18.26 3.93
C ALA A 218 2.98 17.85 2.62
N PHE A 219 2.54 16.77 1.99
CA PHE A 219 3.08 16.30 0.73
C PHE A 219 2.88 17.30 -0.40
N GLY A 220 3.84 17.38 -1.33
CA GLY A 220 3.80 18.34 -2.43
C GLY A 220 4.02 19.81 -2.03
N CYS A 221 4.17 20.13 -0.74
CA CYS A 221 4.43 21.51 -0.26
C CYS A 221 5.86 22.01 -0.52
N GLY A 222 6.60 21.32 -1.39
CA GLY A 222 7.93 21.73 -1.83
C GLY A 222 9.08 21.25 -0.96
N LYS A 223 8.94 20.19 -0.16
CA LYS A 223 10.06 19.63 0.62
C LYS A 223 11.21 19.18 -0.29
N THR A 224 10.89 18.35 -1.27
CA THR A 224 11.89 17.91 -2.26
C THR A 224 12.22 19.00 -3.26
N VAL A 225 11.28 19.90 -3.58
CA VAL A 225 11.57 21.09 -4.41
C VAL A 225 12.59 22.02 -3.72
N ILE A 226 12.49 22.21 -2.40
CA ILE A 226 13.47 22.96 -1.61
C ILE A 226 14.79 22.21 -1.58
N SER A 227 14.78 20.88 -1.42
CA SER A 227 16.01 20.07 -1.45
C SER A 227 16.72 20.13 -2.83
N GLN A 228 15.96 20.10 -3.92
CA GLN A 228 16.44 20.32 -5.29
C GLN A 228 16.94 21.76 -5.50
N SER A 229 16.24 22.74 -4.95
CA SER A 229 16.62 24.16 -5.01
C SER A 229 17.91 24.43 -4.24
N LEU A 230 18.05 23.88 -3.03
CA LEU A 230 19.30 23.81 -2.28
C LEU A 230 20.39 23.18 -3.14
N SER A 231 20.09 22.07 -3.82
CA SER A 231 21.07 21.37 -4.64
C SER A 231 21.55 22.19 -5.85
N LYS A 232 20.75 23.14 -6.33
CA LYS A 232 21.06 24.02 -7.48
C LYS A 232 21.72 25.32 -7.07
N TYR A 233 21.12 26.03 -6.12
CA TYR A 233 21.37 27.44 -5.87
C TYR A 233 22.06 27.71 -4.54
N SER A 234 22.25 26.68 -3.71
CA SER A 234 22.94 26.89 -2.44
C SER A 234 24.44 27.13 -2.61
N ASN A 235 25.00 27.77 -1.58
CA ASN A 235 26.43 27.93 -1.37
C ASN A 235 27.10 26.68 -0.78
N SER A 236 26.54 25.48 -1.03
CA SER A 236 27.17 24.20 -0.69
C SER A 236 28.11 23.73 -1.80
N ASP A 237 29.29 23.28 -1.40
CA ASP A 237 30.30 22.72 -2.29
C ASP A 237 29.95 21.28 -2.70
N PHE A 238 29.28 20.54 -1.82
CA PHE A 238 28.91 19.14 -2.05
C PHE A 238 27.55 18.79 -1.42
N ILE A 239 26.76 17.95 -2.09
CA ILE A 239 25.44 17.53 -1.62
C ILE A 239 25.38 16.02 -1.47
N VAL A 240 24.89 15.56 -0.32
CA VAL A 240 24.52 14.16 -0.10
C VAL A 240 23.03 14.08 0.15
N TYR A 241 22.32 13.32 -0.68
CA TYR A 241 20.87 13.17 -0.59
C TYR A 241 20.52 11.73 -0.15
N VAL A 242 19.62 11.56 0.83
CA VAL A 242 19.19 10.25 1.36
C VAL A 242 17.65 10.12 1.36
N GLY A 243 17.08 9.01 0.88
CA GLY A 243 15.62 8.75 0.85
C GLY A 243 15.18 7.34 1.29
N CYS A 244 13.93 7.15 1.77
CA CYS A 244 13.37 5.86 2.30
C CYS A 244 11.83 5.68 2.10
N PHE A 245 11.32 4.42 2.00
CA PHE A 245 9.91 4.05 1.65
C PHE A 245 9.19 2.97 2.53
N ALA A 246 7.84 2.85 2.58
CA ALA A 246 7.06 1.84 3.36
C ALA A 246 5.61 1.62 2.84
N ALA A 247 5.10 0.38 2.87
CA ALA A 247 4.28 -0.27 1.84
C ALA A 247 2.96 -0.92 2.35
N GLY A 248 2.02 -1.29 1.47
CA GLY A 248 1.07 -2.39 1.72
C GLY A 248 -0.39 -2.28 1.25
N THR A 249 -0.84 -1.23 0.54
CA THR A 249 -2.29 -1.03 0.22
C THR A 249 -2.71 -1.71 -1.10
N PRO A 250 -3.70 -2.61 -1.13
CA PRO A 250 -4.13 -3.27 -2.37
C PRO A 250 -5.04 -2.39 -3.27
N VAL A 251 -4.68 -2.27 -4.54
CA VAL A 251 -5.36 -1.50 -5.60
C VAL A 251 -5.84 -2.45 -6.71
N MET A 252 -7.00 -2.14 -7.31
CA MET A 252 -7.57 -2.93 -8.40
C MET A 252 -7.00 -2.46 -9.74
N MET A 253 -6.31 -3.38 -10.43
CA MET A 253 -5.77 -3.14 -11.77
C MET A 253 -6.88 -3.26 -12.82
N ALA A 254 -6.72 -2.60 -13.97
CA ALA A 254 -7.66 -2.68 -15.09
C ALA A 254 -7.82 -4.12 -15.63
N SER A 255 -6.85 -5.01 -15.36
CA SER A 255 -6.93 -6.43 -15.66
C SER A 255 -7.85 -7.24 -14.73
N GLY A 256 -8.40 -6.62 -13.68
CA GLY A 256 -9.15 -7.28 -12.60
C GLY A 256 -8.27 -8.00 -11.58
N LYS A 257 -6.94 -7.87 -11.66
CA LYS A 257 -6.03 -8.32 -10.60
C LYS A 257 -5.91 -7.26 -9.51
N THR A 258 -5.72 -7.70 -8.27
CA THR A 258 -5.35 -6.81 -7.18
C THR A 258 -3.84 -6.80 -7.03
N GLN A 259 -3.27 -5.60 -6.92
CA GLN A 259 -1.84 -5.37 -6.81
C GLN A 259 -1.58 -4.39 -5.65
N ALA A 260 -0.51 -4.60 -4.90
CA ALA A 260 -0.17 -3.67 -3.82
C ALA A 260 0.30 -2.34 -4.43
N VAL A 261 -0.11 -1.22 -3.85
CA VAL A 261 0.09 0.14 -4.36
C VAL A 261 1.57 0.45 -4.59
N GLU A 262 2.44 -0.10 -3.76
CA GLU A 262 3.89 0.06 -3.84
C GLU A 262 4.53 -0.73 -5.00
N THR A 263 3.78 -1.63 -5.62
CA THR A 263 4.24 -2.45 -6.75
C THR A 263 3.69 -1.96 -8.09
N ILE A 264 2.83 -0.93 -8.10
CA ILE A 264 2.25 -0.36 -9.32
C ILE A 264 3.27 0.59 -9.94
N ASP A 265 3.46 0.48 -11.26
CA ASP A 265 4.40 1.28 -12.03
C ASP A 265 3.71 2.35 -12.89
N ILE A 266 4.47 3.38 -13.30
CA ILE A 266 3.96 4.37 -14.27
C ILE A 266 3.73 3.67 -15.61
N GLY A 267 2.56 3.91 -16.20
CA GLY A 267 2.10 3.23 -17.41
C GLY A 267 1.26 1.98 -17.12
N ASP A 268 1.18 1.52 -15.88
CA ASP A 268 0.16 0.55 -15.48
C ASP A 268 -1.23 1.17 -15.58
N GLN A 269 -2.23 0.30 -15.74
CA GLN A 269 -3.63 0.71 -15.81
C GLN A 269 -4.37 0.22 -14.58
N VAL A 270 -4.96 1.14 -13.83
CA VAL A 270 -5.85 0.83 -12.71
C VAL A 270 -7.32 0.89 -13.13
N MET A 271 -8.18 0.30 -12.31
CA MET A 271 -9.62 0.25 -12.58
C MET A 271 -10.29 1.59 -12.22
N GLY A 272 -10.77 2.32 -13.22
CA GLY A 272 -11.61 3.50 -13.01
C GLY A 272 -13.01 3.14 -12.52
N LYS A 273 -13.78 4.13 -12.09
CA LYS A 273 -15.14 3.92 -11.55
C LYS A 273 -16.05 3.17 -12.54
N ASP A 274 -15.99 3.49 -13.83
CA ASP A 274 -16.91 2.92 -14.83
C ASP A 274 -16.42 1.56 -15.38
N GLY A 275 -15.39 0.96 -14.77
CA GLY A 275 -14.74 -0.24 -15.27
C GLY A 275 -13.76 0.02 -16.42
N THR A 276 -13.50 1.28 -16.74
CA THR A 276 -12.55 1.69 -17.78
C THR A 276 -11.12 1.70 -17.23
N PRO A 277 -10.11 1.30 -18.01
CA PRO A 277 -8.71 1.45 -17.63
C PRO A 277 -8.33 2.92 -17.45
N CYS A 278 -7.58 3.23 -16.40
CA CYS A 278 -7.01 4.55 -16.15
C CYS A 278 -5.49 4.46 -16.04
N ASP A 279 -4.77 5.22 -16.87
CA ASP A 279 -3.31 5.19 -16.91
C ASP A 279 -2.71 5.88 -15.67
N VAL A 280 -1.77 5.19 -15.03
CA VAL A 280 -0.97 5.74 -13.94
C VAL A 280 0.15 6.60 -14.52
N VAL A 281 0.13 7.89 -14.20
CA VAL A 281 1.14 8.87 -14.66
C VAL A 281 2.11 9.30 -13.56
N GLY A 282 1.83 8.98 -12.30
CA GLY A 282 2.70 9.29 -11.17
C GLY A 282 2.45 8.42 -9.94
N LEU A 283 3.47 8.24 -9.11
CA LEU A 283 3.45 7.35 -7.95
C LEU A 283 3.88 8.10 -6.67
N PRO A 284 3.04 9.00 -6.15
CA PRO A 284 3.43 9.82 -5.01
C PRO A 284 3.68 9.00 -3.75
N SER A 285 4.75 9.28 -3.01
CA SER A 285 5.06 8.58 -1.75
C SER A 285 5.76 9.46 -0.73
N GLY A 286 5.65 9.09 0.55
CA GLY A 286 6.38 9.74 1.64
C GLY A 286 5.78 9.47 3.02
N THR A 287 6.18 10.22 4.06
CA THR A 287 5.70 10.03 5.45
C THR A 287 4.77 11.14 5.93
N ASP A 288 3.52 10.81 6.24
CA ASP A 288 2.52 11.76 6.76
C ASP A 288 1.82 11.19 7.99
N THR A 289 1.10 12.03 8.73
CA THR A 289 0.07 11.56 9.67
C THR A 289 -0.91 10.68 8.89
N MET A 290 -1.11 9.46 9.38
CA MET A 290 -2.00 8.50 8.71
C MET A 290 -3.39 8.57 9.31
N TYR A 291 -4.39 8.21 8.53
CA TYR A 291 -5.77 8.06 8.97
C TYR A 291 -6.27 6.68 8.58
N LEU A 292 -6.77 5.96 9.57
CA LEU A 292 -7.47 4.70 9.38
C LEU A 292 -8.94 5.02 9.09
N VAL A 293 -9.40 4.59 7.91
CA VAL A 293 -10.79 4.69 7.51
C VAL A 293 -11.43 3.32 7.71
N SER A 294 -12.50 3.27 8.50
CA SER A 294 -13.23 2.02 8.77
C SER A 294 -14.72 2.21 8.60
N VAL A 295 -15.44 1.13 8.32
CA VAL A 295 -16.91 1.14 8.30
C VAL A 295 -17.42 1.54 9.67
N LYS A 296 -18.37 2.48 9.69
CA LYS A 296 -19.09 2.90 10.89
C LYS A 296 -20.35 2.04 11.05
N PRO A 297 -20.47 1.27 12.13
CA PRO A 297 -21.68 0.54 12.47
C PRO A 297 -22.90 1.48 12.58
N GLN A 298 -24.00 1.11 11.96
CA GLN A 298 -25.31 1.75 12.13
C GLN A 298 -26.13 1.11 13.25
N HIS A 299 -25.85 -0.15 13.58
CA HIS A 299 -26.57 -0.93 14.59
C HIS A 299 -25.62 -1.48 15.66
N GLN A 300 -26.11 -1.67 16.89
CA GLN A 300 -25.29 -2.12 18.03
C GLN A 300 -24.62 -3.49 17.84
N ASN A 301 -25.19 -4.35 16.98
CA ASN A 301 -24.68 -5.70 16.70
C ASN A 301 -23.85 -5.79 15.41
N GLU A 302 -23.63 -4.66 14.71
CA GLU A 302 -22.78 -4.65 13.52
C GLU A 302 -21.29 -4.76 13.90
N ALA A 303 -20.51 -5.42 13.05
CA ALA A 303 -19.08 -5.56 13.23
C ALA A 303 -18.42 -4.18 13.29
N ALA A 304 -17.93 -3.77 14.46
CA ALA A 304 -17.13 -2.55 14.56
C ALA A 304 -15.78 -2.77 13.86
N GLY A 305 -15.40 -1.83 12.98
CA GLY A 305 -14.02 -1.72 12.52
C GLY A 305 -13.64 -2.61 11.33
N GLU A 306 -14.54 -2.89 10.38
CA GLU A 306 -14.09 -3.32 9.04
C GLU A 306 -13.21 -2.20 8.47
N VAL A 307 -11.90 -2.44 8.41
CA VAL A 307 -10.94 -1.48 7.86
C VAL A 307 -11.17 -1.38 6.36
N LEU A 308 -11.50 -0.18 5.90
CA LEU A 308 -11.67 0.10 4.48
C LEU A 308 -10.31 0.31 3.84
N PHE A 309 -9.54 1.28 4.34
CA PHE A 309 -8.18 1.57 3.91
C PHE A 309 -7.50 2.49 4.92
N SER A 310 -6.19 2.67 4.76
CA SER A 310 -5.43 3.71 5.45
C SER A 310 -4.94 4.71 4.43
N CYS A 311 -4.97 5.99 4.76
CA CYS A 311 -4.55 7.08 3.88
C CYS A 311 -3.76 8.13 4.64
N ASN A 312 -3.05 8.99 3.93
CA ASN A 312 -2.31 10.09 4.54
C ASN A 312 -3.26 11.27 4.83
N ALA A 313 -2.83 12.22 5.68
CA ALA A 313 -3.64 13.36 6.10
C ALA A 313 -4.23 14.14 4.93
N SER A 314 -3.45 14.37 3.87
CA SER A 314 -3.89 15.14 2.70
C SER A 314 -4.67 14.34 1.65
N HIS A 315 -4.95 13.05 1.89
CA HIS A 315 -5.71 12.23 0.95
C HIS A 315 -7.14 12.77 0.79
N LEU A 316 -7.59 12.91 -0.46
CA LEU A 316 -8.95 13.35 -0.79
C LEU A 316 -9.92 12.18 -0.69
N LEU A 317 -10.77 12.20 0.33
CA LEU A 317 -11.87 11.25 0.47
C LEU A 317 -12.98 11.60 -0.53
N VAL A 318 -13.46 10.61 -1.28
CA VAL A 318 -14.62 10.77 -2.17
C VAL A 318 -15.90 10.59 -1.36
N LEU A 319 -16.65 11.67 -1.22
CA LEU A 319 -17.79 11.76 -0.30
C LEU A 319 -19.10 11.99 -1.04
N VAL A 320 -20.14 11.36 -0.52
CA VAL A 320 -21.53 11.72 -0.81
C VAL A 320 -22.21 12.17 0.46
N THR A 321 -23.01 13.24 0.38
CA THR A 321 -23.85 13.70 1.51
C THR A 321 -25.27 13.92 0.99
N PRO A 322 -26.26 13.13 1.42
CA PRO A 322 -27.63 13.31 0.98
C PRO A 322 -28.15 14.66 1.44
N GLN A 323 -28.93 15.33 0.58
CA GLN A 323 -29.61 16.55 0.96
C GLN A 323 -30.59 16.27 2.11
N HIS A 324 -30.59 17.13 3.12
CA HIS A 324 -31.49 17.03 4.26
C HIS A 324 -32.24 18.34 4.43
N VAL A 325 -33.48 18.42 3.94
CA VAL A 325 -34.33 19.61 4.11
C VAL A 325 -35.44 19.33 5.10
N HIS A 326 -35.55 20.15 6.14
CA HIS A 326 -36.57 20.01 7.17
C HIS A 326 -37.15 21.36 7.57
N MET A 327 -38.48 21.46 7.60
CA MET A 327 -39.18 22.66 8.07
C MET A 327 -39.72 22.44 9.47
N THR A 328 -39.47 23.41 10.35
CA THR A 328 -39.97 23.42 11.73
C THR A 328 -40.57 24.77 12.04
N THR A 329 -41.61 24.78 12.88
CA THR A 329 -42.13 26.01 13.48
C THR A 329 -41.78 25.98 14.97
N HIS A 330 -41.10 27.02 15.45
CA HIS A 330 -40.66 27.11 16.83
C HIS A 330 -40.71 28.56 17.34
N THR A 331 -40.61 28.72 18.65
CA THR A 331 -40.60 30.04 19.31
C THR A 331 -39.20 30.32 19.81
N LEU A 332 -38.58 31.41 19.35
CA LEU A 332 -37.22 31.81 19.74
C LEU A 332 -37.29 33.23 20.31
N HIS A 333 -36.85 33.39 21.57
CA HIS A 333 -36.92 34.65 22.32
C HIS A 333 -38.33 35.30 22.35
N GLY A 334 -39.38 34.46 22.46
CA GLY A 334 -40.78 34.93 22.54
C GLY A 334 -41.43 35.24 21.20
N LYS A 335 -40.70 35.17 20.08
CA LYS A 335 -41.24 35.33 18.72
C LYS A 335 -41.45 33.99 18.05
N LYS A 336 -42.62 33.81 17.42
CA LYS A 336 -42.88 32.62 16.60
C LYS A 336 -42.27 32.78 15.22
N GLN A 337 -41.59 31.74 14.75
CA GLN A 337 -40.99 31.71 13.42
C GLN A 337 -41.06 30.31 12.81
N THR A 338 -41.19 30.27 11.49
CA THR A 338 -41.05 29.04 10.70
C THR A 338 -39.66 29.04 10.08
N SER A 339 -38.93 27.94 10.23
CA SER A 339 -37.54 27.82 9.77
C SER A 339 -37.36 26.58 8.92
N VAL A 340 -36.59 26.71 7.84
CA VAL A 340 -36.16 25.61 6.98
C VAL A 340 -34.67 25.40 7.22
N THR A 341 -34.34 24.21 7.67
CA THR A 341 -32.96 23.74 7.87
C THR A 341 -32.58 22.84 6.70
N TYR A 342 -31.44 23.09 6.08
CA TYR A 342 -30.98 22.42 4.86
C TYR A 342 -29.46 22.32 4.80
N PHE A 343 -28.91 21.38 4.03
CA PHE A 343 -27.48 21.37 3.75
C PHE A 343 -27.16 22.26 2.54
N ALA A 344 -26.04 22.99 2.64
CA ALA A 344 -25.57 23.88 1.60
C ALA A 344 -24.05 23.94 1.54
N TRP A 345 -23.55 24.39 0.39
CA TRP A 345 -22.14 24.72 0.20
C TRP A 345 -21.73 25.91 1.04
N HIS A 346 -20.62 25.77 1.76
CA HIS A 346 -19.98 26.84 2.49
C HIS A 346 -18.48 26.82 2.24
N THR A 347 -17.87 28.00 2.35
CA THR A 347 -16.43 28.17 2.30
C THR A 347 -15.98 28.66 3.66
N THR A 348 -15.10 27.90 4.30
CA THR A 348 -14.56 28.21 5.63
C THR A 348 -13.04 28.35 5.52
N GLN A 349 -12.47 29.23 6.34
CA GLN A 349 -11.03 29.18 6.58
C GLN A 349 -10.77 28.17 7.70
N ASP A 350 -9.76 27.35 7.49
CA ASP A 350 -9.25 26.42 8.49
C ASP A 350 -8.65 27.20 9.68
N THR A 351 -8.47 26.51 10.80
CA THR A 351 -7.78 27.04 11.97
C THR A 351 -6.34 27.45 11.65
N ALA A 352 -5.77 28.34 12.48
CA ALA A 352 -4.39 28.79 12.32
C ALA A 352 -3.37 27.62 12.45
N GLU A 353 -3.73 26.53 13.12
CA GLU A 353 -2.92 25.31 13.23
C GLU A 353 -2.76 24.55 11.90
N HIS A 354 -3.65 24.76 10.93
CA HIS A 354 -3.62 24.13 9.60
C HIS A 354 -3.46 25.16 8.46
N HIS A 355 -2.68 26.21 8.72
CA HIS A 355 -2.23 27.21 7.73
C HIS A 355 -3.32 28.10 7.12
N GLY A 356 -4.52 28.19 7.70
CA GLY A 356 -5.55 29.15 7.27
C GLY A 356 -6.06 28.94 5.84
N ARG A 357 -6.02 27.70 5.35
CA ARG A 357 -6.47 27.31 4.01
C ARG A 357 -7.96 27.56 3.85
N THR A 358 -8.38 27.91 2.64
CA THR A 358 -9.80 28.10 2.31
C THR A 358 -10.38 26.77 1.83
N ILE A 359 -11.30 26.20 2.60
CA ILE A 359 -11.90 24.88 2.36
C ILE A 359 -13.37 25.05 1.99
N ARG A 360 -13.79 24.39 0.91
CA ARG A 360 -15.19 24.30 0.52
C ARG A 360 -15.78 22.99 1.06
N LEU A 361 -16.80 23.08 1.89
CA LEU A 361 -17.45 21.93 2.51
C LEU A 361 -18.95 22.14 2.70
N VAL A 362 -19.67 21.06 3.01
CA VAL A 362 -21.11 21.11 3.27
C VAL A 362 -21.37 21.50 4.73
N LYS A 363 -22.25 22.48 4.98
CA LYS A 363 -22.72 22.85 6.34
C LYS A 363 -24.23 22.83 6.45
N LEU A 364 -24.69 22.61 7.69
CA LEU A 364 -26.07 22.85 8.08
C LEU A 364 -26.37 24.35 8.03
N SER A 365 -27.37 24.72 7.23
CA SER A 365 -27.86 26.09 7.08
C SER A 365 -29.31 26.17 7.52
N THR A 366 -29.69 27.30 8.12
CA THR A 366 -31.07 27.54 8.52
C THR A 366 -31.52 28.89 7.99
N ARG A 367 -32.70 28.93 7.38
CA ARG A 367 -33.37 30.16 6.99
C ARG A 367 -34.70 30.24 7.73
N SER A 368 -34.96 31.39 8.36
CA SER A 368 -36.11 31.59 9.24
C SER A 368 -36.98 32.77 8.78
N TRP A 369 -38.29 32.62 8.92
CA TRP A 369 -39.30 33.63 8.66
C TRP A 369 -40.12 33.86 9.93
N GLU A 370 -39.92 35.01 10.57
CA GLU A 370 -40.70 35.41 11.76
C GLU A 370 -42.16 35.70 11.37
N HIS A 371 -43.12 35.16 12.12
CA HIS A 371 -44.56 35.28 11.82
C HIS A 371 -45.03 36.73 11.84
N ASP A 372 -44.56 37.52 12.81
CA ASP A 372 -44.99 38.90 13.01
C ASP A 372 -44.57 39.83 11.86
N THR A 373 -43.43 39.56 11.22
CA THR A 373 -42.89 40.39 10.12
C THR A 373 -43.31 39.88 8.74
N HIS A 374 -43.76 38.63 8.63
CA HIS A 374 -44.04 37.98 7.35
C HIS A 374 -45.53 37.79 7.04
N GLY A 375 -46.43 38.39 7.81
CA GLY A 375 -47.87 38.39 7.55
C GLY A 375 -48.66 37.31 8.31
N GLY A 376 -48.13 36.84 9.45
CA GLY A 376 -48.72 35.77 10.25
C GLY A 376 -48.16 34.38 9.92
N GLU A 377 -48.63 33.37 10.66
CA GLU A 377 -48.14 31.99 10.57
C GLU A 377 -48.30 31.39 9.17
N ALA A 378 -49.49 31.52 8.56
CA ALA A 378 -49.77 30.97 7.24
C ALA A 378 -48.85 31.57 6.15
N ALA A 379 -48.69 32.90 6.13
CA ALA A 379 -47.84 33.56 5.14
C ALA A 379 -46.34 33.27 5.33
N ALA A 380 -45.90 33.04 6.57
CA ALA A 380 -44.54 32.60 6.85
C ALA A 380 -44.30 31.14 6.41
N GLN A 381 -45.29 30.25 6.61
CA GLN A 381 -45.25 28.87 6.14
C GLN A 381 -45.23 28.79 4.61
N ASP A 382 -46.08 29.55 3.91
CA ASP A 382 -46.10 29.57 2.43
C ASP A 382 -44.73 29.98 1.85
N LYS A 383 -44.06 30.97 2.47
CA LYS A 383 -42.71 31.41 2.08
C LYS A 383 -41.65 30.33 2.35
N ALA A 384 -41.75 29.66 3.50
CA ALA A 384 -40.86 28.56 3.86
C ALA A 384 -41.02 27.36 2.90
N GLU A 385 -42.25 27.00 2.54
CA GLU A 385 -42.55 25.96 1.56
C GLU A 385 -42.08 26.32 0.15
N ALA A 386 -42.29 27.56 -0.28
CA ALA A 386 -41.80 28.04 -1.57
C ALA A 386 -40.27 27.97 -1.64
N PHE A 387 -39.58 28.33 -0.55
CA PHE A 387 -38.12 28.18 -0.46
C PHE A 387 -37.70 26.71 -0.46
N MET A 388 -38.36 25.85 0.30
CA MET A 388 -38.09 24.41 0.32
C MET A 388 -38.17 23.80 -1.08
N LYS A 389 -39.21 24.14 -1.85
CA LYS A 389 -39.40 23.69 -3.24
C LYS A 389 -38.34 24.24 -4.20
N SER A 390 -37.65 25.32 -3.84
CA SER A 390 -36.55 25.89 -4.64
C SER A 390 -35.20 25.23 -4.41
N LEU A 391 -35.05 24.42 -3.35
CA LEU A 391 -33.81 23.72 -3.04
C LEU A 391 -33.69 22.44 -3.89
N SER A 392 -32.47 22.16 -4.36
CA SER A 392 -32.18 20.87 -5.00
C SER A 392 -32.30 19.73 -3.99
N THR A 393 -32.88 18.62 -4.40
CA THR A 393 -32.98 17.36 -3.65
C THR A 393 -31.81 16.40 -3.94
N GLU A 394 -30.91 16.78 -4.85
CA GLU A 394 -29.75 15.96 -5.21
C GLU A 394 -28.76 15.88 -4.06
N ALA A 395 -28.06 14.74 -3.98
CA ALA A 395 -26.99 14.58 -3.02
C ALA A 395 -25.77 15.44 -3.43
N PHE A 396 -24.98 15.85 -2.43
CA PHE A 396 -23.71 16.49 -2.67
C PHE A 396 -22.65 15.42 -2.93
N GLU A 397 -22.08 15.40 -4.13
CA GLU A 397 -20.88 14.62 -4.46
C GLU A 397 -19.67 15.54 -4.40
N TRP A 398 -18.67 15.17 -3.60
CA TRP A 398 -17.56 16.07 -3.29
C TRP A 398 -16.37 15.38 -2.66
N THR A 399 -15.27 16.13 -2.50
CA THR A 399 -14.05 15.65 -1.86
C THR A 399 -13.63 16.53 -0.69
N ILE A 400 -12.98 15.92 0.30
CA ILE A 400 -12.34 16.62 1.43
C ILE A 400 -11.07 15.87 1.83
N GLN A 401 -10.07 16.57 2.36
CA GLN A 401 -8.89 15.89 2.88
C GLN A 401 -9.22 15.14 4.18
N ALA A 402 -8.52 14.04 4.46
CA ALA A 402 -8.78 13.18 5.60
C ALA A 402 -8.78 13.94 6.95
N HIS A 403 -7.78 14.79 7.19
CA HIS A 403 -7.70 15.62 8.41
C HIS A 403 -8.80 16.70 8.53
N ASP A 404 -9.28 17.21 7.40
CA ASP A 404 -10.33 18.24 7.33
C ASP A 404 -11.74 17.69 7.66
N VAL A 405 -11.91 16.36 7.74
CA VAL A 405 -13.20 15.72 8.15
C VAL A 405 -13.65 16.18 9.53
N SER A 406 -12.71 16.53 10.41
CA SER A 406 -12.97 17.06 11.75
C SER A 406 -13.71 18.41 11.75
N LEU A 407 -13.65 19.16 10.65
CA LEU A 407 -14.30 20.47 10.48
C LEU A 407 -15.80 20.38 10.18
N LEU A 408 -16.32 19.18 9.89
CA LEU A 408 -17.72 18.99 9.52
C LEU A 408 -18.65 19.16 10.72
N ASP A 409 -19.77 19.87 10.49
CA ASP A 409 -20.85 19.96 11.49
C ASP A 409 -21.33 18.55 11.86
N PRO A 410 -21.66 18.26 13.14
CA PRO A 410 -22.08 16.94 13.57
C PRO A 410 -23.25 16.34 12.78
N HIS A 411 -24.19 17.16 12.28
CA HIS A 411 -25.31 16.67 11.45
C HIS A 411 -24.85 16.29 10.06
N VAL A 412 -23.97 17.10 9.45
CA VAL A 412 -23.36 16.80 8.15
C VAL A 412 -22.49 15.56 8.26
N ARG A 413 -21.57 15.50 9.24
CA ARG A 413 -20.67 14.36 9.46
C ARG A 413 -21.40 13.04 9.66
N LYS A 414 -22.56 13.07 10.32
CA LYS A 414 -23.43 11.89 10.49
C LYS A 414 -24.12 11.45 9.20
N ALA A 415 -24.38 12.37 8.28
CA ALA A 415 -25.01 12.08 6.99
C ALA A 415 -23.99 11.76 5.88
N THR A 416 -22.75 12.21 6.00
CA THR A 416 -21.68 12.01 5.02
C THR A 416 -21.20 10.55 4.96
N GLN A 417 -21.04 10.04 3.74
CA GLN A 417 -20.73 8.65 3.40
C GLN A 417 -19.61 8.59 2.35
N GLN A 418 -18.89 7.47 2.28
CA GLN A 418 -18.01 7.10 1.14
C GLN A 418 -18.74 6.09 0.23
N LEU A 419 -18.13 5.68 -0.89
CA LEU A 419 -18.80 4.93 -1.94
C LEU A 419 -18.05 3.64 -2.30
N PHE A 420 -18.71 2.48 -2.11
CA PHE A 420 -18.32 1.26 -2.82
C PHE A 420 -18.87 1.30 -4.23
N ASN A 421 -18.05 1.06 -5.24
CA ASN A 421 -18.50 1.08 -6.62
C ASN A 421 -18.72 -0.35 -7.17
N PRO A 422 -19.78 -0.60 -7.95
CA PRO A 422 -19.89 -1.84 -8.71
C PRO A 422 -18.72 -2.00 -9.69
N VAL A 423 -18.37 -3.25 -9.98
CA VAL A 423 -17.33 -3.60 -10.94
C VAL A 423 -18.02 -4.03 -12.23
N HIS A 424 -18.04 -3.13 -13.20
CA HIS A 424 -18.65 -3.34 -14.52
C HIS A 424 -17.76 -4.12 -15.48
N TYR A 425 -16.45 -4.10 -15.26
CA TYR A 425 -15.50 -4.86 -16.06
C TYR A 425 -15.63 -6.36 -15.79
N GLU A 426 -15.69 -7.18 -16.85
CA GLU A 426 -15.88 -8.63 -16.78
C GLU A 426 -14.67 -9.36 -17.39
N VAL A 427 -14.01 -10.19 -16.58
CA VAL A 427 -12.95 -11.14 -16.96
C VAL A 427 -13.44 -12.55 -16.63
N PRO A 428 -14.02 -13.27 -17.61
CA PRO A 428 -14.47 -14.64 -17.39
C PRO A 428 -13.30 -15.56 -17.02
N HIS A 429 -13.38 -16.26 -15.90
CA HIS A 429 -12.38 -17.22 -15.42
C HIS A 429 -12.90 -18.65 -15.49
N LEU A 430 -14.11 -18.90 -14.97
CA LEU A 430 -14.76 -20.21 -14.98
C LEU A 430 -15.08 -20.69 -16.39
N ALA A 431 -15.53 -19.81 -17.29
CA ALA A 431 -15.86 -20.21 -18.65
C ALA A 431 -14.63 -20.74 -19.43
N PRO A 432 -13.46 -20.07 -19.42
CA PRO A 432 -12.21 -20.66 -19.92
C PRO A 432 -11.80 -21.96 -19.22
N THR A 433 -11.81 -22.00 -17.88
CA THR A 433 -11.43 -23.20 -17.11
C THR A 433 -12.29 -24.42 -17.48
N LEU A 434 -13.59 -24.23 -17.67
CA LEU A 434 -14.49 -25.28 -18.14
C LEU A 434 -14.11 -25.77 -19.54
N LYS A 435 -13.84 -24.86 -20.47
CA LYS A 435 -13.43 -25.19 -21.84
C LYS A 435 -12.11 -25.97 -21.90
N GLU A 436 -11.13 -25.55 -21.12
CA GLU A 436 -9.83 -26.23 -21.01
C GLU A 436 -9.97 -27.66 -20.50
N ASN A 437 -10.97 -27.92 -19.66
CA ASN A 437 -11.30 -29.25 -19.14
C ASN A 437 -12.35 -30.00 -19.99
N GLY A 438 -12.67 -29.52 -21.19
CA GLY A 438 -13.54 -30.21 -22.15
C GLY A 438 -15.05 -30.01 -21.95
N PHE A 439 -15.47 -29.01 -21.16
CA PHE A 439 -16.87 -28.68 -20.89
C PHE A 439 -17.30 -27.38 -21.61
N ASP A 440 -18.61 -27.18 -21.75
CA ASP A 440 -19.16 -25.97 -22.35
C ASP A 440 -19.13 -24.80 -21.35
N GLY A 441 -18.25 -23.82 -21.62
CA GLY A 441 -18.10 -22.63 -20.79
C GLY A 441 -19.32 -21.70 -20.74
N THR A 442 -20.34 -21.88 -21.60
CA THR A 442 -21.61 -21.12 -21.49
C THR A 442 -22.37 -21.45 -20.21
N PHE A 443 -22.09 -22.61 -19.59
CA PHE A 443 -22.69 -23.03 -18.32
C PHE A 443 -21.90 -22.59 -17.08
N ALA A 444 -20.98 -21.62 -17.20
CA ALA A 444 -20.22 -21.11 -16.07
C ALA A 444 -21.10 -20.63 -14.91
N GLY A 445 -22.30 -20.07 -15.18
CA GLY A 445 -23.25 -19.68 -14.14
C GLY A 445 -23.76 -20.87 -13.33
N GLN A 446 -24.06 -21.99 -13.98
CA GLN A 446 -24.52 -23.23 -13.35
C GLN A 446 -23.41 -23.85 -12.48
N MET A 447 -22.16 -23.84 -12.96
CA MET A 447 -21.00 -24.24 -12.15
C MET A 447 -20.86 -23.33 -10.93
N ALA A 448 -20.98 -22.01 -11.12
CA ALA A 448 -20.88 -21.04 -10.03
C ALA A 448 -21.98 -21.20 -8.97
N TYR A 449 -23.20 -21.56 -9.38
CA TYR A 449 -24.28 -21.91 -8.46
C TYR A 449 -23.92 -23.12 -7.58
N LEU A 450 -23.38 -24.19 -8.17
CA LEU A 450 -22.91 -25.36 -7.41
C LEU A 450 -21.78 -24.99 -6.44
N LEU A 451 -20.84 -24.13 -6.86
CA LEU A 451 -19.77 -23.64 -5.99
C LEU A 451 -20.33 -22.80 -4.83
N GLY A 452 -21.35 -21.97 -5.07
CA GLY A 452 -22.06 -21.22 -4.03
C GLY A 452 -22.69 -22.12 -2.98
N LEU A 453 -23.37 -23.20 -3.41
CA LEU A 453 -23.93 -24.21 -2.50
C LEU A 453 -22.87 -24.86 -1.62
N TRP A 454 -21.71 -25.18 -2.20
CA TRP A 454 -20.60 -25.77 -1.46
C TRP A 454 -19.92 -24.79 -0.52
N VAL A 455 -19.79 -23.51 -0.89
CA VAL A 455 -19.26 -22.49 0.03
C VAL A 455 -20.15 -22.40 1.28
N GLY A 456 -21.48 -22.45 1.13
CA GLY A 456 -22.42 -22.52 2.25
C GLY A 456 -22.28 -23.83 3.03
N ASN A 457 -22.79 -24.94 2.48
CA ASN A 457 -22.99 -26.19 3.22
C ASN A 457 -22.07 -27.34 2.79
N GLY A 458 -20.98 -27.03 2.08
CA GLY A 458 -20.01 -28.02 1.60
C GLY A 458 -19.05 -28.58 2.63
N GLU A 459 -18.58 -29.78 2.37
CA GLU A 459 -17.54 -30.43 3.15
C GLU A 459 -16.14 -30.01 2.71
N TYR A 460 -15.24 -29.75 3.66
CA TYR A 460 -13.88 -29.24 3.41
C TYR A 460 -12.98 -30.18 2.60
N ARG A 461 -13.31 -31.47 2.52
CA ARG A 461 -12.39 -32.51 1.99
C ARG A 461 -12.92 -33.23 0.75
N GLN A 462 -14.13 -32.92 0.31
CA GLN A 462 -14.73 -33.61 -0.82
C GLN A 462 -15.79 -32.77 -1.52
N GLY A 463 -16.08 -33.14 -2.78
CA GLY A 463 -17.15 -32.58 -3.59
C GLY A 463 -18.54 -32.98 -3.08
N ALA A 464 -18.84 -32.61 -1.85
CA ALA A 464 -20.08 -32.92 -1.15
C ALA A 464 -20.60 -31.70 -0.41
N PHE A 465 -21.92 -31.62 -0.27
CA PHE A 465 -22.59 -30.60 0.53
C PHE A 465 -23.93 -31.10 1.08
N ALA A 466 -24.37 -30.53 2.19
CA ALA A 466 -25.63 -30.87 2.82
C ALA A 466 -26.77 -29.96 2.32
N ILE A 467 -27.97 -30.54 2.14
CA ILE A 467 -29.21 -29.82 1.83
C ILE A 467 -30.38 -30.39 2.65
N ASP A 468 -31.42 -29.60 2.87
CA ASP A 468 -32.61 -30.09 3.56
C ASP A 468 -33.29 -31.23 2.76
N SER A 469 -33.71 -32.27 3.49
CA SER A 469 -34.54 -33.36 2.97
C SER A 469 -35.84 -32.90 2.28
N CYS A 470 -36.43 -31.77 2.68
CA CYS A 470 -37.71 -31.26 2.20
C CYS A 470 -37.61 -30.39 0.95
N ASP A 471 -36.41 -29.91 0.60
CA ASP A 471 -36.20 -29.05 -0.56
C ASP A 471 -36.08 -29.88 -1.85
N TYR A 472 -37.20 -30.13 -2.51
CA TYR A 472 -37.22 -30.90 -3.76
C TYR A 472 -36.72 -30.08 -4.97
N ALA A 473 -37.07 -28.79 -5.04
CA ALA A 473 -36.71 -27.93 -6.16
C ALA A 473 -35.19 -27.76 -6.32
N ILE A 474 -34.47 -27.61 -5.21
CA ILE A 474 -33.00 -27.49 -5.23
C ILE A 474 -32.33 -28.79 -5.68
N LYS A 475 -32.90 -29.96 -5.33
CA LYS A 475 -32.38 -31.29 -5.75
C LYS A 475 -32.48 -31.48 -7.24
N GLU A 476 -33.62 -31.13 -7.82
CA GLU A 476 -33.83 -31.20 -9.26
C GLU A 476 -32.85 -30.28 -9.98
N GLN A 477 -32.65 -29.05 -9.47
CA GLN A 477 -31.69 -28.12 -10.04
C GLN A 477 -30.25 -28.62 -9.96
N ILE A 478 -29.82 -29.15 -8.80
CA ILE A 478 -28.48 -29.72 -8.62
C ILE A 478 -28.26 -30.86 -9.61
N HIS A 479 -29.26 -31.75 -9.79
CA HIS A 479 -29.18 -32.83 -10.78
C HIS A 479 -29.05 -32.27 -12.20
N GLN A 480 -29.89 -31.32 -12.59
CA GLN A 480 -29.82 -30.69 -13.91
C GLN A 480 -28.45 -30.05 -14.16
N TYR A 481 -27.92 -29.29 -13.19
CA TYR A 481 -26.62 -28.61 -13.33
C TYR A 481 -25.45 -29.59 -13.33
N SER A 482 -25.48 -30.61 -12.47
CA SER A 482 -24.41 -31.61 -12.37
C SER A 482 -24.25 -32.40 -13.67
N THR A 483 -25.35 -32.73 -14.35
CA THR A 483 -25.29 -33.48 -15.63
C THR A 483 -24.58 -32.72 -16.74
N LEU A 484 -24.60 -31.38 -16.73
CA LEU A 484 -23.88 -30.53 -17.70
C LEU A 484 -22.36 -30.71 -17.62
N PHE A 485 -21.86 -31.14 -16.45
CA PHE A 485 -20.44 -31.32 -16.17
C PHE A 485 -20.05 -32.79 -16.03
N GLY A 486 -20.88 -33.70 -16.54
CA GLY A 486 -20.65 -35.13 -16.44
C GLY A 486 -20.59 -35.64 -15.00
N LEU A 487 -21.30 -34.98 -14.07
CA LEU A 487 -21.37 -35.35 -12.67
C LEU A 487 -22.70 -36.07 -12.36
N GLU A 488 -22.63 -37.17 -11.64
CA GLU A 488 -23.74 -37.91 -11.06
C GLU A 488 -23.97 -37.45 -9.61
N VAL A 489 -25.24 -37.43 -9.21
CA VAL A 489 -25.68 -36.97 -7.89
C VAL A 489 -26.08 -38.18 -7.05
N ASP A 490 -25.27 -38.49 -6.04
CA ASP A 490 -25.58 -39.53 -5.06
C ASP A 490 -26.10 -38.90 -3.77
N ILE A 491 -27.27 -39.36 -3.31
CA ILE A 491 -27.91 -38.87 -2.08
C ILE A 491 -27.78 -39.94 -1.00
N THR A 492 -27.05 -39.63 0.06
CA THR A 492 -26.87 -40.55 1.20
C THR A 492 -27.73 -40.11 2.39
N GLU A 493 -28.36 -41.07 3.08
CA GLU A 493 -29.08 -40.80 4.32
C GLU A 493 -28.08 -40.68 5.48
N CYS A 494 -28.20 -39.64 6.30
CA CYS A 494 -27.37 -39.49 7.49
C CYS A 494 -27.62 -40.66 8.46
N ILE A 495 -26.56 -41.43 8.74
CA ILE A 495 -26.55 -42.50 9.74
C ILE A 495 -26.47 -41.84 11.14
N ASN A 496 -27.60 -41.31 11.62
CA ASN A 496 -27.81 -41.06 13.04
C ASN A 496 -29.21 -41.58 13.38
N GLU A 497 -29.27 -42.82 13.89
CA GLU A 497 -30.48 -43.60 14.20
C GLU A 497 -31.32 -43.05 15.38
N SER A 498 -31.37 -41.73 15.60
CA SER A 498 -32.20 -41.16 16.68
C SER A 498 -33.04 -39.95 16.30
N CYS A 499 -33.02 -39.47 15.05
CA CYS A 499 -33.84 -38.34 14.63
C CYS A 499 -34.96 -38.79 13.69
N THR A 500 -36.17 -38.88 14.22
CA THR A 500 -37.40 -39.06 13.44
C THR A 500 -37.64 -37.84 12.55
N GLY A 501 -37.51 -37.99 11.23
CA GLY A 501 -38.36 -37.31 10.24
C GLY A 501 -37.93 -35.95 9.66
N HIS A 502 -36.92 -35.26 10.17
CA HIS A 502 -36.38 -34.03 9.57
C HIS A 502 -34.87 -33.98 9.77
N GLY A 503 -34.10 -34.04 8.68
CA GLY A 503 -32.64 -33.96 8.74
C GLY A 503 -32.03 -33.77 7.36
N ASP A 504 -30.88 -33.10 7.33
CA ASP A 504 -30.16 -32.83 6.10
C ASP A 504 -29.71 -34.12 5.40
N LYS A 505 -29.73 -34.09 4.07
CA LYS A 505 -29.18 -35.16 3.22
C LYS A 505 -27.86 -34.68 2.63
N THR A 506 -26.85 -35.54 2.70
CA THR A 506 -25.57 -35.28 2.05
C THR A 506 -25.66 -35.60 0.57
N ILE A 507 -25.38 -34.60 -0.25
CA ILE A 507 -25.25 -34.70 -1.70
C ILE A 507 -23.79 -34.91 -2.04
N LEU A 508 -23.52 -35.98 -2.79
CA LEU A 508 -22.22 -36.37 -3.29
C LEU A 508 -22.19 -36.17 -4.81
N LEU A 509 -21.29 -35.32 -5.30
CA LEU A 509 -21.09 -35.12 -6.75
C LEU A 509 -19.95 -36.01 -7.24
N ARG A 510 -20.26 -37.00 -8.09
CA ARG A 510 -19.28 -37.97 -8.60
C ARG A 510 -19.10 -37.87 -10.11
N PRO A 511 -17.92 -38.13 -10.68
CA PRO A 511 -17.77 -38.24 -12.13
C PRO A 511 -18.55 -39.43 -12.71
N SER A 512 -19.27 -39.21 -13.81
CA SER A 512 -20.10 -40.24 -14.49
C SER A 512 -19.31 -41.41 -15.09
N THR A 513 -18.00 -41.27 -15.31
CA THR A 513 -17.15 -42.31 -15.93
C THR A 513 -16.65 -43.38 -14.95
N ALA A 514 -17.12 -43.34 -13.71
CA ALA A 514 -16.55 -44.10 -12.60
C ALA A 514 -17.30 -45.41 -12.29
N LEU A 515 -17.77 -46.12 -13.33
CA LEU A 515 -18.02 -47.56 -13.27
C LEU A 515 -16.71 -48.27 -13.60
N ASN A 516 -15.94 -48.63 -12.59
CA ASN A 516 -14.97 -49.73 -12.78
C ASN A 516 -15.77 -50.96 -13.21
N GLY A 517 -15.23 -51.81 -14.09
CA GLY A 517 -15.88 -53.02 -14.61
C GLY A 517 -16.31 -54.07 -13.55
N ALA A 518 -16.24 -53.73 -12.27
CA ALA A 518 -16.70 -54.45 -11.09
C ALA A 518 -17.98 -53.86 -10.44
N GLY A 519 -18.53 -52.73 -10.92
CA GLY A 519 -19.74 -52.12 -10.34
C GLY A 519 -19.51 -51.32 -9.05
N GLU A 520 -18.27 -50.90 -8.78
CA GLU A 520 -17.94 -50.01 -7.66
C GLU A 520 -18.03 -48.54 -8.08
N CYS A 521 -18.64 -47.69 -7.22
CA CYS A 521 -18.71 -46.25 -7.41
C CYS A 521 -17.29 -45.65 -7.36
N GLY A 522 -16.90 -44.87 -8.37
CA GLY A 522 -15.57 -44.28 -8.37
C GLY A 522 -15.37 -43.10 -7.41
N PRO A 523 -14.14 -42.56 -7.39
CA PRO A 523 -13.67 -41.64 -6.35
C PRO A 523 -14.35 -40.26 -6.42
N LEU A 524 -14.74 -39.72 -5.26
CA LEU A 524 -15.41 -38.40 -5.12
C LEU A 524 -14.55 -37.23 -5.60
N ASN A 525 -13.24 -37.32 -5.43
CA ASN A 525 -12.32 -36.19 -5.63
C ASN A 525 -11.48 -36.29 -6.89
N THR A 526 -11.34 -37.49 -7.48
CA THR A 526 -10.41 -37.72 -8.60
C THR A 526 -11.15 -37.65 -9.92
N GLY A 527 -10.70 -36.77 -10.83
CA GLY A 527 -11.37 -36.57 -12.13
C GLY A 527 -12.72 -35.84 -12.00
N ASN A 528 -12.90 -35.11 -10.90
CA ASN A 528 -14.10 -34.35 -10.61
C ASN A 528 -13.83 -32.87 -10.86
N ILE A 529 -14.28 -32.36 -12.00
CA ILE A 529 -14.07 -30.96 -12.40
C ILE A 529 -14.58 -29.96 -11.35
N PHE A 530 -15.67 -30.27 -10.67
CA PHE A 530 -16.20 -29.43 -9.60
C PHE A 530 -15.20 -29.34 -8.43
N TRP A 531 -14.68 -30.48 -7.98
CA TRP A 531 -13.69 -30.53 -6.90
C TRP A 531 -12.33 -29.95 -7.32
N ASP A 532 -11.93 -30.16 -8.58
CA ASP A 532 -10.70 -29.59 -9.14
C ASP A 532 -10.78 -28.06 -9.12
N ILE A 533 -11.93 -27.47 -9.50
CA ILE A 533 -12.15 -26.02 -9.40
C ILE A 533 -12.10 -25.56 -7.93
N VAL A 534 -12.79 -26.23 -7.01
CA VAL A 534 -12.76 -25.88 -5.57
C VAL A 534 -11.32 -25.78 -5.04
N ASN A 535 -10.47 -26.75 -5.39
CA ASN A 535 -9.08 -26.76 -4.94
C ASN A 535 -8.20 -25.73 -5.66
N THR A 536 -8.26 -25.69 -7.00
CA THR A 536 -7.38 -24.81 -7.81
C THR A 536 -7.74 -23.34 -7.66
N ALA A 537 -9.00 -23.03 -7.41
CA ALA A 537 -9.48 -21.67 -7.16
C ALA A 537 -9.10 -21.15 -5.76
N GLY A 538 -8.62 -22.01 -4.86
CA GLY A 538 -8.27 -21.64 -3.49
C GLY A 538 -9.47 -21.50 -2.53
N MET A 539 -10.60 -22.16 -2.81
CA MET A 539 -11.80 -22.07 -1.97
C MET A 539 -11.66 -22.78 -0.61
N CYS A 540 -10.69 -23.69 -0.48
CA CYS A 540 -10.36 -24.41 0.75
C CYS A 540 -9.44 -23.63 1.71
N GLY A 541 -9.13 -22.36 1.41
CA GLY A 541 -8.29 -21.48 2.23
C GLY A 541 -6.78 -21.84 2.20
N PRO A 542 -5.90 -20.92 2.64
CA PRO A 542 -4.44 -21.09 2.55
C PRO A 542 -3.81 -22.01 3.60
N ASP A 543 -4.51 -22.31 4.71
CA ASP A 543 -3.91 -22.94 5.91
C ASP A 543 -4.20 -24.44 6.08
N GLU A 544 -4.83 -25.13 5.11
CA GLU A 544 -5.25 -26.56 5.18
C GLU A 544 -6.06 -26.97 6.43
N LYS A 545 -6.41 -26.02 7.30
CA LYS A 545 -7.16 -26.22 8.56
C LYS A 545 -8.61 -25.77 8.40
N ASN A 546 -9.42 -26.55 7.67
CA ASN A 546 -10.88 -26.47 7.64
C ASN A 546 -11.45 -25.02 7.66
N ALA A 547 -11.04 -24.15 6.73
CA ALA A 547 -11.57 -22.80 6.60
C ALA A 547 -11.84 -22.50 5.12
N LYS A 548 -13.07 -22.12 4.78
CA LYS A 548 -13.42 -21.77 3.40
C LYS A 548 -13.08 -20.31 3.09
N ALA A 549 -12.88 -20.02 1.81
CA ALA A 549 -12.71 -18.66 1.32
C ALA A 549 -13.41 -18.51 -0.04
N ILE A 550 -13.81 -17.28 -0.38
CA ILE A 550 -14.29 -16.97 -1.73
C ILE A 550 -13.13 -16.31 -2.49
N PRO A 551 -12.71 -16.87 -3.64
CA PRO A 551 -11.62 -16.36 -4.43
C PRO A 551 -11.89 -14.95 -4.95
N GLU A 552 -10.83 -14.14 -5.06
CA GLU A 552 -10.93 -12.75 -5.49
C GLU A 552 -11.42 -12.58 -6.94
N PHE A 553 -11.12 -13.54 -7.83
CA PHE A 553 -11.54 -13.43 -9.23
C PHE A 553 -13.07 -13.35 -9.42
N PHE A 554 -13.87 -13.82 -8.44
CA PHE A 554 -15.32 -13.68 -8.50
C PHE A 554 -15.77 -12.22 -8.60
N VAL A 555 -15.00 -11.26 -8.10
CA VAL A 555 -15.33 -9.82 -8.19
C VAL A 555 -15.41 -9.34 -9.65
N HIS A 556 -14.62 -9.97 -10.53
CA HIS A 556 -14.48 -9.59 -11.94
C HIS A 556 -15.10 -10.61 -12.87
N GLU A 557 -15.67 -11.70 -12.36
CA GLU A 557 -16.40 -12.65 -13.19
C GLU A 557 -17.56 -11.96 -13.93
N SER A 558 -18.07 -12.64 -14.96
CA SER A 558 -19.29 -12.15 -15.61
C SER A 558 -20.39 -11.94 -14.56
N ILE A 559 -21.15 -10.85 -14.72
CA ILE A 559 -22.21 -10.44 -13.80
C ILE A 559 -23.17 -11.61 -13.57
N VAL A 560 -23.52 -12.33 -14.63
CA VAL A 560 -24.40 -13.49 -14.55
C VAL A 560 -23.78 -14.59 -13.69
N VAL A 561 -22.48 -14.86 -13.80
CA VAL A 561 -21.77 -15.86 -12.97
C VAL A 561 -21.76 -15.44 -11.49
N ARG A 562 -21.47 -14.17 -11.21
CA ARG A 562 -21.53 -13.61 -9.85
C ARG A 562 -22.92 -13.74 -9.22
N GLU A 563 -23.97 -13.46 -10.00
CA GLU A 563 -25.36 -13.59 -9.54
C GLU A 563 -25.74 -15.04 -9.27
N HIS A 564 -25.33 -15.99 -10.12
CA HIS A 564 -25.58 -17.42 -9.86
C HIS A 564 -24.81 -17.93 -8.64
N PHE A 565 -23.57 -17.48 -8.44
CA PHE A 565 -22.77 -17.84 -7.27
C PHE A 565 -23.46 -17.42 -5.97
N LEU A 566 -23.91 -16.16 -5.87
CA LEU A 566 -24.64 -15.67 -4.71
C LEU A 566 -26.00 -16.37 -4.56
N ALA A 567 -26.70 -16.69 -5.65
CA ALA A 567 -27.97 -17.41 -5.58
C ALA A 567 -27.80 -18.82 -4.97
N GLY A 568 -26.77 -19.57 -5.39
CA GLY A 568 -26.45 -20.88 -4.79
C GLY A 568 -26.05 -20.77 -3.32
N LEU A 569 -25.35 -19.70 -2.95
CA LEU A 569 -25.01 -19.45 -1.55
C LEU A 569 -26.26 -19.11 -0.70
N ILE A 570 -27.19 -18.33 -1.25
CA ILE A 570 -28.46 -17.99 -0.59
C ILE A 570 -29.34 -19.25 -0.44
N ASP A 571 -29.36 -20.14 -1.43
CA ASP A 571 -30.14 -21.37 -1.34
C ASP A 571 -29.54 -22.44 -0.44
N SER A 572 -28.29 -22.31 -0.02
CA SER A 572 -27.68 -23.21 0.98
C SER A 572 -27.91 -22.73 2.41
N ASP A 573 -27.56 -21.48 2.71
CA ASP A 573 -27.58 -20.97 4.09
C ASP A 573 -28.12 -19.52 4.18
N GLY A 574 -28.97 -19.13 3.23
CA GLY A 574 -29.54 -17.79 3.15
C GLY A 574 -31.00 -17.72 3.64
N GLN A 575 -31.36 -16.56 4.21
CA GLN A 575 -32.72 -16.21 4.58
C GLN A 575 -33.18 -14.97 3.84
N VAL A 576 -34.27 -15.08 3.08
CA VAL A 576 -34.80 -13.98 2.24
C VAL A 576 -36.07 -13.39 2.84
N LYS A 577 -36.19 -12.05 2.80
CA LYS A 577 -37.41 -11.33 3.16
C LYS A 577 -38.05 -10.71 1.90
N HIS A 578 -39.34 -10.97 1.72
CA HIS A 578 -40.08 -10.55 0.52
C HIS A 578 -40.62 -9.11 0.56
N ASN A 579 -41.06 -8.64 1.73
CA ASN A 579 -41.68 -7.31 1.86
C ASN A 579 -40.70 -6.17 1.59
N GLU A 580 -39.45 -6.34 2.00
CA GLU A 580 -38.33 -5.46 1.72
C GLU A 580 -37.20 -6.36 1.19
N PRO A 581 -36.97 -6.40 -0.13
CA PRO A 581 -36.03 -7.34 -0.76
C PRO A 581 -34.67 -7.29 -0.07
N SER A 582 -34.40 -8.32 0.72
CA SER A 582 -33.18 -8.47 1.51
C SER A 582 -32.88 -9.95 1.72
N ALA A 583 -31.59 -10.28 1.78
CA ALA A 583 -31.10 -11.61 2.04
C ALA A 583 -30.06 -11.57 3.15
N MET A 584 -30.08 -12.54 4.05
CA MET A 584 -29.10 -12.67 5.11
C MET A 584 -28.40 -14.02 4.98
N ILE A 585 -27.07 -14.02 4.99
CA ILE A 585 -26.25 -15.24 4.92
C ILE A 585 -25.38 -15.29 6.17
N THR A 586 -25.28 -16.47 6.79
CA THR A 586 -24.43 -16.68 7.96
C THR A 586 -23.17 -17.47 7.62
N THR A 587 -22.07 -17.20 8.32
CA THR A 587 -20.85 -18.02 8.21
C THR A 587 -19.96 -17.86 9.44
N ILE A 588 -19.14 -18.87 9.72
CA ILE A 588 -18.08 -18.82 10.73
C ILE A 588 -16.71 -18.46 10.11
N ASP A 589 -16.60 -18.54 8.78
CA ASP A 589 -15.35 -18.33 8.05
C ASP A 589 -15.21 -16.87 7.65
N LYS A 590 -14.19 -16.18 8.17
CA LYS A 590 -13.93 -14.78 7.82
C LYS A 590 -13.66 -14.59 6.32
N GLY A 591 -12.96 -15.54 5.69
CA GLY A 591 -12.69 -15.51 4.25
C GLY A 591 -13.95 -15.62 3.40
N VAL A 592 -14.96 -16.35 3.86
CA VAL A 592 -16.28 -16.38 3.23
C VAL A 592 -17.02 -15.08 3.48
N CYS A 593 -17.04 -14.58 4.72
CA CYS A 593 -17.70 -13.32 5.06
C CYS A 593 -17.20 -12.14 4.20
N ASP A 594 -15.89 -11.96 4.12
CA ASP A 594 -15.27 -10.90 3.32
C ASP A 594 -15.50 -11.10 1.82
N GLY A 595 -15.49 -12.36 1.39
CA GLY A 595 -15.79 -12.77 0.04
C GLY A 595 -17.21 -12.40 -0.41
N ILE A 596 -18.22 -12.73 0.40
CA ILE A 596 -19.64 -12.42 0.12
C ILE A 596 -19.80 -10.92 -0.02
N ALA A 597 -19.28 -10.17 0.96
CA ALA A 597 -19.36 -8.72 0.94
C ALA A 597 -18.72 -8.13 -0.32
N ARG A 598 -17.55 -8.62 -0.73
CA ARG A 598 -16.84 -8.16 -1.93
C ARG A 598 -17.61 -8.48 -3.21
N VAL A 599 -18.10 -9.72 -3.38
CA VAL A 599 -18.87 -10.12 -4.57
C VAL A 599 -20.20 -9.36 -4.65
N ALA A 600 -20.91 -9.22 -3.52
CA ALA A 600 -22.15 -8.45 -3.46
C ALA A 600 -21.92 -6.96 -3.81
N ARG A 601 -20.90 -6.32 -3.22
CA ARG A 601 -20.53 -4.93 -3.53
C ARG A 601 -20.13 -4.76 -4.99
N SER A 602 -19.42 -5.73 -5.58
CA SER A 602 -19.08 -5.72 -7.01
C SER A 602 -20.30 -5.72 -7.94
N LEU A 603 -21.42 -6.28 -7.49
CA LEU A 603 -22.70 -6.27 -8.22
C LEU A 603 -23.52 -5.00 -7.97
N GLY A 604 -23.09 -4.12 -7.05
CA GLY A 604 -23.85 -2.96 -6.61
C GLY A 604 -24.92 -3.29 -5.55
N VAL A 605 -24.78 -4.41 -4.85
CA VAL A 605 -25.64 -4.76 -3.70
C VAL A 605 -25.02 -4.17 -2.43
N HIS A 606 -25.84 -3.54 -1.59
CA HIS A 606 -25.38 -3.09 -0.28
C HIS A 606 -25.20 -4.29 0.65
N ALA A 607 -24.00 -4.46 1.21
CA ALA A 607 -23.65 -5.52 2.15
C ALA A 607 -23.17 -4.95 3.50
N SER A 608 -23.89 -5.27 4.57
CA SER A 608 -23.55 -4.95 5.97
C SER A 608 -23.29 -6.22 6.78
N ILE A 609 -22.30 -6.19 7.68
CA ILE A 609 -21.85 -7.36 8.43
C ILE A 609 -22.14 -7.15 9.92
N SER A 610 -22.84 -8.10 10.54
CA SER A 610 -23.02 -8.20 11.99
C SER A 610 -22.26 -9.39 12.57
N ILE A 611 -21.72 -9.21 13.78
CA ILE A 611 -20.96 -10.27 14.47
C ILE A 611 -21.75 -10.69 15.69
N GLU A 612 -22.07 -11.98 15.77
CA GLU A 612 -22.59 -12.61 16.97
C GLU A 612 -21.44 -13.30 17.71
N GLN A 613 -21.21 -12.90 18.97
CA GLN A 613 -20.15 -13.45 19.79
C GLN A 613 -20.46 -14.89 20.22
N ALA A 614 -19.41 -15.69 20.34
CA ALA A 614 -19.44 -17.03 20.89
C ALA A 614 -20.21 -17.09 22.22
N GLN A 615 -21.29 -17.88 22.27
CA GLN A 615 -21.98 -18.22 23.51
C GLN A 615 -21.73 -19.69 23.88
N ILE A 616 -21.60 -19.96 25.18
CA ILE A 616 -21.58 -21.33 25.72
C ILE A 616 -23.04 -21.71 25.95
N VAL A 617 -23.54 -22.68 25.18
CA VAL A 617 -24.86 -23.27 25.38
C VAL A 617 -24.70 -24.52 26.25
N ASP A 618 -25.74 -24.87 27.03
CA ASP A 618 -25.76 -26.07 27.86
C ASP A 618 -25.25 -27.30 27.07
N ASN A 619 -24.34 -28.07 27.68
CA ASN A 619 -23.51 -29.16 27.13
C ASN A 619 -22.05 -28.83 26.74
N ASN A 620 -21.45 -27.73 27.21
CA ASN A 620 -20.02 -27.39 26.96
C ASN A 620 -19.65 -27.20 25.48
N ILE A 621 -20.62 -26.93 24.60
CA ILE A 621 -20.36 -26.61 23.20
C ILE A 621 -20.17 -25.09 23.09
N SER A 622 -18.95 -24.66 22.76
CA SER A 622 -18.65 -23.27 22.46
C SER A 622 -19.01 -22.98 21.01
N HIS A 623 -19.94 -22.05 20.76
CA HIS A 623 -20.13 -21.51 19.42
C HIS A 623 -18.86 -20.72 19.01
N LYS A 624 -18.48 -20.78 17.73
CA LYS A 624 -17.46 -19.87 17.16
C LYS A 624 -18.11 -18.50 16.91
N ILE A 625 -17.30 -17.48 16.66
CA ILE A 625 -17.79 -16.18 16.17
C ILE A 625 -18.58 -16.44 14.87
N VAL A 626 -19.80 -15.93 14.79
CA VAL A 626 -20.65 -16.02 13.59
C VAL A 626 -20.77 -14.65 12.95
N TYR A 627 -20.54 -14.59 11.65
CA TYR A 627 -20.76 -13.42 10.82
C TYR A 627 -22.11 -13.56 10.11
N ALA A 628 -22.97 -12.56 10.25
CA ALA A 628 -24.22 -12.44 9.50
C ALA A 628 -24.10 -11.30 8.50
N ILE A 629 -24.14 -11.63 7.21
CA ILE A 629 -24.01 -10.70 6.09
C ILE A 629 -25.40 -10.38 5.57
N ASN A 630 -25.83 -9.14 5.75
CA ASN A 630 -27.12 -8.62 5.31
C ASN A 630 -26.97 -7.91 3.97
N LEU A 631 -27.67 -8.41 2.96
CA LEU A 631 -27.72 -7.92 1.59
C LEU A 631 -29.03 -7.18 1.35
N SER A 632 -28.96 -6.01 0.71
CA SER A 632 -30.16 -5.22 0.38
C SER A 632 -29.94 -4.38 -0.89
N SER A 633 -31.03 -4.13 -1.63
CA SER A 633 -30.98 -3.27 -2.82
C SER A 633 -30.87 -1.77 -2.50
N ARG A 634 -31.25 -1.31 -1.29
CA ARG A 634 -31.34 0.13 -0.93
C ARG A 634 -31.93 0.99 -2.07
N LYS A 635 -31.10 1.80 -2.75
CA LYS A 635 -31.50 2.65 -3.89
C LYS A 635 -31.35 1.98 -5.26
N ASN A 636 -30.62 0.86 -5.34
CA ASN A 636 -30.38 0.08 -6.55
C ASN A 636 -31.49 -0.94 -6.76
N HIS A 637 -32.66 -0.45 -7.16
CA HIS A 637 -33.82 -1.31 -7.40
C HIS A 637 -33.51 -2.37 -8.48
N GLY A 638 -33.89 -3.63 -8.19
CA GLY A 638 -33.74 -4.75 -9.13
C GLY A 638 -32.41 -5.49 -9.07
N VAL A 639 -31.37 -4.98 -8.37
CA VAL A 639 -30.07 -5.65 -8.33
C VAL A 639 -30.10 -6.94 -7.50
N LEU A 640 -30.58 -6.89 -6.26
CA LEU A 640 -30.72 -8.10 -5.43
C LEU A 640 -31.79 -9.03 -5.98
N GLU A 641 -32.88 -8.47 -6.49
CA GLU A 641 -33.98 -9.23 -7.10
C GLU A 641 -33.50 -10.01 -8.34
N SER A 642 -32.55 -9.47 -9.10
CA SER A 642 -31.88 -10.20 -10.17
C SER A 642 -31.15 -11.44 -9.63
N ILE A 643 -30.39 -11.32 -8.54
CA ILE A 643 -29.72 -12.46 -7.88
C ILE A 643 -30.78 -13.47 -7.40
N LEU A 644 -31.77 -13.01 -6.65
CA LEU A 644 -32.82 -13.84 -6.06
C LEU A 644 -33.68 -14.55 -7.13
N SER A 645 -33.81 -13.98 -8.33
CA SER A 645 -34.52 -14.65 -9.43
C SER A 645 -33.85 -15.93 -9.93
N ARG A 646 -32.57 -16.12 -9.59
CA ARG A 646 -31.77 -17.31 -9.92
C ARG A 646 -31.75 -18.35 -8.80
N CYS A 647 -32.38 -18.07 -7.66
CA CYS A 647 -32.60 -19.07 -6.62
C CYS A 647 -33.58 -20.14 -7.11
N SER A 648 -33.36 -21.36 -6.64
CA SER A 648 -34.19 -22.55 -6.90
C SER A 648 -35.27 -22.72 -5.84
N LEU A 649 -35.03 -22.27 -4.60
CA LEU A 649 -36.02 -22.37 -3.53
C LEU A 649 -37.09 -21.29 -3.70
N GLU A 650 -38.35 -21.70 -3.83
CA GLU A 650 -39.48 -20.79 -4.04
C GLU A 650 -39.59 -19.71 -2.96
N HIS A 651 -39.22 -20.03 -1.71
CA HIS A 651 -39.23 -19.06 -0.62
C HIS A 651 -38.08 -18.04 -0.68
N ASN A 652 -37.02 -18.30 -1.45
CA ASN A 652 -35.93 -17.35 -1.72
C ASN A 652 -36.10 -16.61 -3.05
N LYS A 653 -36.90 -17.18 -3.97
CA LYS A 653 -36.95 -16.77 -5.37
C LYS A 653 -37.79 -15.51 -5.60
N PHE A 654 -37.29 -14.62 -6.44
CA PHE A 654 -38.00 -13.43 -6.91
C PHE A 654 -38.31 -13.48 -8.42
N PRO A 655 -39.30 -12.71 -8.91
CA PRO A 655 -39.46 -12.49 -10.34
C PRO A 655 -38.23 -11.79 -10.95
N ILE A 656 -37.91 -12.11 -12.20
CA ILE A 656 -36.82 -11.45 -12.93
C ILE A 656 -37.18 -9.95 -13.10
N PRO A 657 -36.32 -9.03 -12.67
CA PRO A 657 -36.56 -7.59 -12.83
C PRO A 657 -36.50 -7.17 -14.30
N THR A 658 -37.29 -6.16 -14.67
CA THR A 658 -37.34 -5.64 -16.05
C THR A 658 -36.14 -4.79 -16.44
N GLN A 659 -35.55 -4.08 -15.47
CA GLN A 659 -34.35 -3.28 -15.64
C GLN A 659 -33.52 -3.36 -14.36
N VAL A 660 -32.20 -3.46 -14.52
CA VAL A 660 -31.24 -3.52 -13.41
C VAL A 660 -30.22 -2.43 -13.61
N GLU A 661 -30.18 -1.46 -12.70
CA GLU A 661 -29.19 -0.38 -12.71
C GLU A 661 -28.26 -0.55 -11.51
N ARG A 662 -26.95 -0.65 -11.77
CA ARG A 662 -25.92 -0.85 -10.74
C ARG A 662 -25.22 0.47 -10.50
N GLN A 663 -25.55 1.12 -9.39
CA GLN A 663 -24.92 2.37 -8.95
C GLN A 663 -24.05 2.17 -7.71
N ALA A 664 -23.15 3.12 -7.45
CA ALA A 664 -22.32 3.16 -6.26
C ALA A 664 -23.16 3.05 -4.97
N GLN A 665 -22.69 2.23 -4.02
CA GLN A 665 -23.34 2.01 -2.74
C GLN A 665 -22.69 2.84 -1.64
N PRO A 666 -23.46 3.72 -0.96
CA PRO A 666 -22.91 4.54 0.09
C PRO A 666 -22.69 3.76 1.39
N VAL A 667 -21.56 3.99 2.02
CA VAL A 667 -21.17 3.42 3.31
C VAL A 667 -20.79 4.53 4.30
N TYR A 668 -21.30 4.42 5.52
CA TYR A 668 -20.88 5.30 6.60
C TYR A 668 -19.51 4.87 7.10
N PHE A 669 -18.65 5.84 7.42
CA PHE A 669 -17.30 5.58 7.87
C PHE A 669 -16.97 6.34 9.15
N ASP A 670 -16.09 5.75 9.93
CA ASP A 670 -15.31 6.41 10.97
C ASP A 670 -13.89 6.63 10.45
N ILE A 671 -13.23 7.64 11.03
CA ILE A 671 -11.87 8.01 10.67
C ILE A 671 -11.09 8.23 11.95
N GLN A 672 -9.94 7.57 12.06
CA GLN A 672 -9.08 7.62 13.22
C GLN A 672 -7.70 8.08 12.81
N GLU A 673 -7.19 9.11 13.48
CA GLU A 673 -5.80 9.55 13.31
C GLU A 673 -4.83 8.50 13.88
N LEU A 674 -3.81 8.20 13.10
CA LEU A 674 -2.72 7.28 13.41
C LEU A 674 -1.38 8.04 13.38
N PRO A 675 -0.35 7.51 14.05
CA PRO A 675 1.00 8.09 13.97
C PRO A 675 1.49 8.22 12.53
N ALA A 676 2.42 9.16 12.33
CA ALA A 676 2.98 9.37 11.02
C ALA A 676 3.66 8.08 10.50
N ALA A 677 3.28 7.66 9.31
CA ALA A 677 3.83 6.50 8.65
C ALA A 677 3.95 6.77 7.16
N GLN A 678 4.52 5.82 6.44
CA GLN A 678 4.63 5.96 5.02
C GLN A 678 3.30 5.77 4.32
N TYR A 679 3.08 6.54 3.27
CA TYR A 679 2.04 6.31 2.29
C TYR A 679 2.66 6.14 0.90
N HIS A 680 1.94 5.40 0.06
CA HIS A 680 2.10 5.34 -1.38
C HIS A 680 0.80 5.77 -2.02
N GLY A 681 0.90 6.26 -3.24
CA GLY A 681 -0.18 6.89 -3.93
C GLY A 681 -0.06 6.70 -5.42
N ILE A 682 -1.18 6.93 -6.08
CA ILE A 682 -1.31 6.84 -7.53
C ILE A 682 -1.85 8.18 -7.99
N THR A 683 -1.26 8.68 -9.07
CA THR A 683 -1.75 9.83 -9.84
C THR A 683 -2.17 9.34 -11.20
N LEU A 684 -3.44 9.50 -11.53
CA LEU A 684 -4.00 9.28 -12.87
C LEU A 684 -3.85 10.51 -13.76
N ALA A 685 -3.87 10.30 -15.07
CA ALA A 685 -3.78 11.36 -16.08
C ALA A 685 -4.84 12.46 -15.91
N ASP A 686 -4.50 13.69 -16.31
CA ASP A 686 -5.32 14.91 -16.15
C ASP A 686 -6.64 14.91 -16.92
N ASP A 687 -6.78 14.02 -17.91
CA ASP A 687 -8.00 13.83 -18.70
C ASP A 687 -8.98 12.82 -18.08
N THR A 688 -8.61 12.21 -16.95
CA THR A 688 -9.49 11.32 -16.17
C THR A 688 -10.24 12.08 -15.07
N ASP A 689 -11.14 11.39 -14.36
CA ASP A 689 -11.81 11.94 -13.17
C ASP A 689 -10.99 11.77 -11.88
N HIS A 690 -9.75 11.29 -11.99
CA HIS A 690 -8.80 11.08 -10.90
C HIS A 690 -9.28 10.09 -9.81
N GLN A 691 -10.22 9.22 -10.15
CA GLN A 691 -10.77 8.24 -9.22
C GLN A 691 -10.53 6.81 -9.72
N PHE A 692 -10.24 5.90 -8.79
CA PHE A 692 -10.02 4.49 -9.08
C PHE A 692 -10.52 3.61 -7.94
N LEU A 693 -10.61 2.30 -8.21
CA LEU A 693 -11.09 1.30 -7.27
C LEU A 693 -9.93 0.66 -6.50
N LEU A 694 -10.10 0.53 -5.19
CA LEU A 694 -9.28 -0.36 -4.37
C LEU A 694 -9.71 -1.83 -4.55
N GLY A 695 -8.87 -2.78 -4.12
CA GLY A 695 -9.17 -4.22 -4.21
C GLY A 695 -10.46 -4.64 -3.47
N ASN A 696 -10.93 -3.84 -2.53
CA ASN A 696 -12.20 -4.03 -1.82
C ASN A 696 -13.40 -3.29 -2.46
N THR A 697 -13.27 -2.79 -3.70
CA THR A 697 -14.27 -2.02 -4.47
C THR A 697 -14.54 -0.59 -3.96
N MET A 698 -13.78 -0.10 -2.99
CA MET A 698 -13.94 1.26 -2.49
C MET A 698 -13.42 2.27 -3.53
N LEU A 699 -14.21 3.30 -3.82
CA LEU A 699 -13.86 4.38 -4.73
C LEU A 699 -12.99 5.40 -4.01
N VAL A 700 -11.78 5.60 -4.50
CA VAL A 700 -10.81 6.55 -3.93
C VAL A 700 -10.33 7.54 -4.98
N HIS A 701 -9.85 8.68 -4.53
CA HIS A 701 -9.21 9.68 -5.38
C HIS A 701 -7.69 9.48 -5.40
N ASN A 702 -6.99 10.09 -6.37
CA ASN A 702 -5.54 10.24 -6.36
C ASN A 702 -5.00 10.64 -4.98
N CYS A 703 -3.90 10.02 -4.57
CA CYS A 703 -3.18 10.36 -3.34
C CYS A 703 -2.31 11.60 -3.56
N GLY A 704 -2.86 12.77 -3.25
CA GLY A 704 -2.14 14.04 -3.29
C GLY A 704 -1.94 14.61 -4.70
N GLU A 705 -2.01 15.92 -4.80
CA GLU A 705 -1.38 16.65 -5.90
C GLU A 705 0.14 16.48 -5.79
N ARG A 706 0.80 16.10 -6.90
CA ARG A 706 2.25 16.12 -7.17
C ARG A 706 3.15 15.59 -6.03
N GLY A 707 3.47 14.30 -6.02
CA GLY A 707 4.33 13.72 -4.97
C GLY A 707 5.32 12.63 -5.40
N ASN A 708 5.74 12.55 -6.67
CA ASN A 708 6.66 11.51 -7.17
C ASN A 708 8.15 11.83 -6.85
N GLU A 709 8.44 12.30 -5.64
CA GLU A 709 9.62 13.12 -5.34
C GLU A 709 10.98 12.40 -5.54
N MET A 710 11.11 11.08 -5.31
CA MET A 710 12.41 10.39 -5.37
C MET A 710 12.72 9.65 -6.67
N SER A 711 11.71 9.10 -7.34
CA SER A 711 11.86 8.60 -8.71
C SER A 711 12.11 9.78 -9.66
N GLU A 712 11.42 10.91 -9.46
CA GLU A 712 11.77 12.20 -10.08
C GLU A 712 13.18 12.64 -9.68
N VAL A 713 13.62 12.54 -8.41
CA VAL A 713 15.03 12.83 -8.08
C VAL A 713 15.98 11.93 -8.88
N LEU A 714 15.75 10.62 -8.95
CA LEU A 714 16.65 9.70 -9.66
C LEU A 714 16.63 9.88 -11.20
N MET A 715 15.51 10.32 -11.78
CA MET A 715 15.39 10.56 -13.23
C MET A 715 15.76 11.99 -13.63
N ASP A 716 15.32 12.98 -12.84
CA ASP A 716 15.46 14.41 -13.12
C ASP A 716 16.77 14.97 -12.58
N PHE A 717 17.25 14.62 -11.37
CA PHE A 717 18.53 15.19 -10.86
C PHE A 717 19.68 15.00 -11.84
N PRO A 718 19.85 13.83 -12.49
CA PRO A 718 20.87 13.66 -13.52
C PRO A 718 20.76 14.62 -14.71
N GLN A 719 19.56 15.12 -15.01
CA GLN A 719 19.30 16.09 -16.08
C GLN A 719 19.42 17.55 -15.65
N LEU A 720 19.50 17.82 -14.35
CA LEU A 720 19.60 19.18 -13.83
C LEU A 720 21.01 19.73 -14.02
N THR A 721 21.07 20.99 -14.44
CA THR A 721 22.31 21.74 -14.64
C THR A 721 22.33 22.98 -13.75
N THR A 722 23.53 23.46 -13.48
CA THR A 722 23.78 24.74 -12.82
C THR A 722 24.81 25.53 -13.63
N GLU A 723 24.73 26.85 -13.59
CA GLU A 723 25.65 27.73 -14.32
C GLU A 723 26.85 28.09 -13.45
N VAL A 724 28.05 27.69 -13.88
CA VAL A 724 29.32 28.02 -13.22
C VAL A 724 30.27 28.60 -14.26
N ASP A 725 30.81 29.78 -13.99
CA ASP A 725 31.70 30.51 -14.91
C ASP A 725 31.13 30.68 -16.34
N GLY A 726 29.81 30.84 -16.47
CA GLY A 726 29.11 30.96 -17.77
C GLY A 726 28.96 29.65 -18.55
N ARG A 727 29.24 28.50 -17.93
CA ARG A 727 29.06 27.15 -18.51
C ARG A 727 28.02 26.37 -17.72
N GLN A 728 27.20 25.60 -18.42
CA GLN A 728 26.23 24.70 -17.79
C GLN A 728 26.94 23.40 -17.39
N GLU A 729 26.96 23.11 -16.09
CA GLU A 729 27.55 21.90 -15.51
C GLU A 729 26.44 21.05 -14.84
N PRO A 730 26.44 19.71 -15.00
CA PRO A 730 25.47 18.84 -14.34
C PRO A 730 25.61 18.90 -12.81
N ILE A 731 24.48 19.01 -12.10
CA ILE A 731 24.52 19.08 -10.62
C ILE A 731 25.05 17.78 -9.98
N MET A 732 24.92 16.65 -10.68
CA MET A 732 25.44 15.35 -10.23
C MET A 732 26.95 15.38 -9.99
N GLN A 733 27.70 16.25 -10.68
CA GLN A 733 29.15 16.39 -10.47
C GLN A 733 29.52 16.82 -9.04
N ARG A 734 28.60 17.45 -8.29
CA ARG A 734 28.78 17.79 -6.88
C ARG A 734 27.81 17.08 -5.94
N THR A 735 27.16 16.00 -6.41
CA THR A 735 26.11 15.31 -5.64
C THR A 735 26.39 13.82 -5.58
N THR A 736 26.14 13.23 -4.41
CA THR A 736 26.00 11.78 -4.22
C THR A 736 24.58 11.48 -3.74
N LEU A 737 23.93 10.51 -4.38
CA LEU A 737 22.61 10.03 -3.95
C LEU A 737 22.77 8.69 -3.22
N VAL A 738 22.21 8.56 -2.02
CA VAL A 738 22.07 7.30 -1.30
C VAL A 738 20.59 6.96 -1.27
N ALA A 739 20.17 6.13 -2.22
CA ALA A 739 18.78 5.71 -2.36
C ALA A 739 18.55 4.41 -1.59
N ASN A 740 17.36 4.25 -1.02
CA ASN A 740 16.95 2.96 -0.50
C ASN A 740 15.51 2.66 -0.92
N THR A 741 15.26 1.42 -1.33
CA THR A 741 13.97 0.98 -1.87
C THR A 741 13.12 0.32 -0.78
N SER A 742 11.79 0.38 -0.95
CA SER A 742 10.81 -0.15 0.03
C SER A 742 10.99 -1.63 0.34
N ASN A 743 11.49 -2.42 -0.60
CA ASN A 743 11.77 -3.84 -0.46
C ASN A 743 13.01 -4.17 0.41
N MET A 744 13.82 -3.18 0.79
CA MET A 744 14.96 -3.42 1.68
C MET A 744 14.53 -3.38 3.16
N PRO A 745 15.06 -4.27 4.03
CA PRO A 745 14.76 -4.33 5.46
C PRO A 745 15.00 -3.00 6.20
N VAL A 746 14.30 -2.78 7.31
CA VAL A 746 14.38 -1.55 8.12
C VAL A 746 15.81 -1.19 8.50
N ALA A 747 16.65 -2.15 8.85
CA ALA A 747 18.05 -1.87 9.18
C ALA A 747 18.89 -1.39 7.99
N ALA A 748 18.54 -1.77 6.76
CA ALA A 748 19.19 -1.22 5.56
C ALA A 748 18.83 0.27 5.37
N ARG A 749 17.63 0.68 5.80
CA ARG A 749 17.18 2.09 5.79
C ARG A 749 17.84 2.91 6.86
N GLU A 750 18.09 2.33 8.03
CA GLU A 750 18.91 2.97 9.05
C GLU A 750 20.36 3.12 8.55
N ALA A 751 20.89 2.09 7.90
CA ALA A 751 22.23 2.10 7.31
C ALA A 751 22.43 3.20 6.26
N SER A 752 21.43 3.50 5.42
CA SER A 752 21.55 4.54 4.39
C SER A 752 21.79 5.94 4.98
N ILE A 753 21.18 6.23 6.14
CA ILE A 753 21.37 7.50 6.86
C ILE A 753 22.83 7.61 7.34
N TYR A 754 23.35 6.56 7.99
CA TYR A 754 24.73 6.57 8.48
C TYR A 754 25.75 6.62 7.33
N THR A 755 25.49 5.91 6.23
CA THR A 755 26.32 5.95 5.02
C THR A 755 26.35 7.38 4.46
N GLY A 756 25.20 8.03 4.30
CA GLY A 756 25.11 9.41 3.82
C GLY A 756 25.82 10.42 4.73
N ILE A 757 25.66 10.28 6.05
CA ILE A 757 26.39 11.11 7.03
C ILE A 757 27.91 10.90 6.90
N THR A 758 28.36 9.65 6.78
CA THR A 758 29.80 9.32 6.68
C THR A 758 30.44 9.92 5.43
N VAL A 759 29.73 9.87 4.29
CA VAL A 759 30.16 10.53 3.04
C VAL A 759 30.21 12.05 3.22
N SER A 760 29.21 12.64 3.89
CA SER A 760 29.18 14.08 4.17
C SER A 760 30.35 14.52 5.06
N GLU A 761 30.64 13.75 6.12
CA GLU A 761 31.78 14.01 7.00
C GLU A 761 33.13 13.88 6.28
N TYR A 762 33.23 12.98 5.30
CA TYR A 762 34.43 12.85 4.48
C TYR A 762 34.72 14.10 3.65
N PHE A 763 33.72 14.68 3.01
CA PHE A 763 33.89 15.93 2.24
C PHE A 763 34.07 17.13 3.17
N ARG A 764 33.42 17.16 4.34
CA ARG A 764 33.67 18.14 5.40
C ARG A 764 35.14 18.17 5.82
N ASP A 765 35.75 17.01 6.04
CA ASP A 765 37.17 16.90 6.43
C ASP A 765 38.10 17.52 5.37
N GLN A 766 37.68 17.55 4.10
CA GLN A 766 38.43 18.18 3.00
C GLN A 766 38.21 19.70 2.89
N GLY A 767 37.40 20.28 3.78
CA GLY A 767 37.02 21.69 3.74
C GLY A 767 35.91 22.01 2.74
N LYS A 768 35.04 21.04 2.41
CA LYS A 768 33.82 21.28 1.62
C LYS A 768 32.65 21.58 2.55
N HIS A 769 31.84 22.57 2.18
CA HIS A 769 30.70 23.05 2.99
C HIS A 769 29.34 22.60 2.48
#